data_AF-A0A2W6NCQ4-F1
#
_entry.id   AF-A0A2W6NCQ4-F1
#
_cell.length_a   1.000
_cell.length_b   1.000
_cell.length_c   1.000
_cell.angle_alpha   90.00
_cell.angle_beta   90.00
_cell.angle_gamma   90.00
#
_symmetry.space_group_name_H-M   'P 1'
#
loop_
_entity.id
_entity.type
_entity.pdbx_description
1 polymer ?
#
loop_
_entity_poly.entity_id
_entity_poly.type
_entity_poly.pdbx_seq_one_letter_code
_entity_poly.pdbx_strand_id
1 'polypeptide(L)'
;MRRILRVGSRKVWFYIVAAVVVGLVTGYVVLSETDSPKFQSKEGILDLTHVQLSANPQKLTGEWAFYWQELLSPEDIRVRSAREENQDQWINVPSSWSSDRLKGEKLGGTGYATYRLVIQLSEQDRKERFALRLPSIFHAYKLWVNGELLAQVGTVGQDKNSMTPHLATKLLFVQPENDTLELVMQVSNFQHNRGGITKYIELGGSDVLTNKTNLNLAADMFITASLLVIGLYNLLLFMLRRKDRAPFYFGLFTVLLGIRSLLNGELVLTQWLPHFPWELQFKIEYLILCVSGYIITMYFDCIFPNYVSRWFRFASRIATGVFCILVMVTPALIYTKFLLIIGVMVVLHMLYLMVGLVQVALQRMEGALIFLLVSVVTLITVINDFLYYNGWSLIGNTSPLGLLIFTIAQMILLSSRFTRTASNEERISRELQDANDKLIEMNTGLERTVDERTRALSTAHDDLRTSYDRLLHSEQGRKKLLAYITHDLRMPLSSMLGYVEAIQDRVKPERNEQYLKYIRENTIRINRMIEELSFLSHLETGQVSYRMEPVQIIPFLHDFFEQYELVVRDAGLDFILDIGDAEEQRSNLPVVVEMDTKRVEQALFNLVSNAMKFTSSGGLVRIALSLEEVNHTRHAIISIQDSGMGIPSDQLEQIFERNYRYDRPGLGNGIEGSGLGLAICREILLAQGGTVRAESDGKMGATFYVTLPCIGKEGRG
;
A
#
# COMPACT_ATOMS: atom_id res chain seq x y z
N MET A 1 16.41 17.29 -16.93
CA MET A 1 15.78 18.58 -16.56
C MET A 1 15.26 18.69 -15.11
N ARG A 2 14.76 17.63 -14.45
CA ARG A 2 14.25 17.67 -13.05
C ARG A 2 15.29 17.85 -11.93
N ARG A 3 16.60 17.73 -12.21
CA ARG A 3 17.68 17.82 -11.20
C ARG A 3 18.22 19.24 -10.97
N ILE A 4 18.03 20.16 -11.93
CA ILE A 4 18.56 21.54 -11.86
C ILE A 4 17.62 22.48 -11.06
N LEU A 5 16.30 22.20 -11.06
CA LEU A 5 15.31 22.96 -10.30
C LEU A 5 15.31 22.70 -8.78
N ARG A 6 15.85 21.57 -8.30
CA ARG A 6 15.94 21.28 -6.85
C ARG A 6 17.07 22.01 -6.14
N VAL A 7 18.14 22.38 -6.85
CA VAL A 7 19.31 23.07 -6.26
C VAL A 7 19.21 24.59 -6.44
N GLY A 8 18.59 25.07 -7.52
CA GLY A 8 18.33 26.50 -7.76
C GLY A 8 17.28 27.10 -6.81
N SER A 9 16.19 26.37 -6.52
CA SER A 9 15.08 26.89 -5.72
C SER A 9 15.46 27.25 -4.28
N ARG A 10 16.31 26.45 -3.60
CA ARG A 10 16.74 26.73 -2.24
C ARG A 10 17.67 27.93 -2.14
N LYS A 11 18.59 28.10 -3.10
CA LYS A 11 19.49 29.25 -3.14
C LYS A 11 18.71 30.52 -3.44
N VAL A 12 17.79 30.48 -4.40
CA VAL A 12 16.93 31.64 -4.73
C VAL A 12 16.05 32.03 -3.53
N TRP A 13 15.41 31.08 -2.86
CA TRP A 13 14.64 31.37 -1.63
C TRP A 13 15.53 31.91 -0.50
N PHE A 14 16.73 31.37 -0.35
CA PHE A 14 17.71 31.90 0.61
C PHE A 14 18.10 33.34 0.29
N TYR A 15 18.38 33.66 -0.98
CA TYR A 15 18.70 35.03 -1.40
C TYR A 15 17.51 35.97 -1.24
N ILE A 16 16.28 35.52 -1.49
CA ILE A 16 15.07 36.33 -1.28
C ILE A 16 14.86 36.61 0.22
N VAL A 17 14.95 35.58 1.07
CA VAL A 17 14.81 35.75 2.52
C VAL A 17 15.94 36.59 3.09
N ALA A 18 17.18 36.35 2.65
CA ALA A 18 18.33 37.16 3.05
C ALA A 18 18.21 38.60 2.56
N ALA A 19 17.71 38.85 1.34
CA ALA A 19 17.48 40.20 0.82
C ALA A 19 16.34 40.92 1.55
N VAL A 20 15.27 40.22 1.92
CA VAL A 20 14.18 40.76 2.74
C VAL A 20 14.69 41.08 4.14
N VAL A 21 15.45 40.18 4.76
CA VAL A 21 16.01 40.39 6.10
C VAL A 21 17.08 41.47 6.10
N VAL A 22 17.98 41.49 5.13
CA VAL A 22 18.96 42.58 4.97
C VAL A 22 18.23 43.88 4.71
N GLY A 23 17.23 43.91 3.81
CA GLY A 23 16.40 45.08 3.52
C GLY A 23 15.62 45.60 4.72
N LEU A 24 15.21 44.72 5.64
CA LEU A 24 14.55 45.08 6.89
C LEU A 24 15.52 45.49 7.98
N VAL A 25 16.72 44.91 8.03
CA VAL A 25 17.79 45.34 8.95
C VAL A 25 18.34 46.69 8.50
N THR A 26 18.55 46.92 7.20
CA THR A 26 18.91 48.23 6.67
C THR A 26 17.74 49.21 6.77
N GLY A 27 16.51 48.77 6.51
CA GLY A 27 15.32 49.58 6.76
C GLY A 27 15.19 49.97 8.24
N TYR A 28 15.45 49.05 9.15
CA TYR A 28 15.50 49.30 10.59
C TYR A 28 16.64 50.25 10.96
N VAL A 29 17.84 50.09 10.39
CA VAL A 29 18.99 50.99 10.62
C VAL A 29 18.68 52.40 10.11
N VAL A 30 18.11 52.54 8.92
CA VAL A 30 17.71 53.82 8.31
C VAL A 30 16.53 54.46 9.04
N LEU A 31 15.56 53.67 9.52
CA LEU A 31 14.45 54.16 10.36
C LEU A 31 14.88 54.45 11.81
N SER A 32 15.94 53.78 12.30
CA SER A 32 16.57 54.03 13.60
C SER A 32 17.52 55.22 13.58
N GLU A 33 17.83 55.74 12.39
CA GLU A 33 18.35 57.10 12.20
C GLU A 33 17.22 58.09 12.53
N THR A 34 16.76 58.04 13.78
CA THR A 34 15.86 59.05 14.31
C THR A 34 16.66 60.33 14.45
N ASP A 35 16.27 61.33 13.67
CA ASP A 35 16.43 62.74 14.01
C ASP A 35 16.27 62.88 15.54
N SER A 36 17.38 63.18 16.21
CA SER A 36 17.36 63.61 17.60
C SER A 36 16.44 64.84 17.70
N PRO A 37 15.71 65.05 18.81
CA PRO A 37 14.84 66.21 18.91
C PRO A 37 15.70 67.47 18.84
N LYS A 38 15.53 68.27 17.77
CA LYS A 38 16.26 69.54 17.59
C LYS A 38 15.88 70.58 18.66
N PHE A 39 14.81 70.35 19.43
CA PHE A 39 14.29 71.28 20.44
C PHE A 39 13.83 70.53 21.71
N GLN A 40 14.27 70.99 22.87
CA GLN A 40 13.85 70.51 24.20
C GLN A 40 13.38 71.69 25.03
N SER A 41 12.34 71.47 25.82
CA SER A 41 11.85 72.45 26.79
C SER A 41 12.83 72.62 27.94
N LYS A 42 13.00 73.87 28.38
CA LYS A 42 13.79 74.25 29.55
C LYS A 42 12.91 75.10 30.43
N GLU A 43 12.88 74.80 31.73
CA GLU A 43 12.06 75.54 32.70
C GLU A 43 10.59 75.69 32.25
N GLY A 44 10.02 74.64 31.66
CA GLY A 44 8.61 74.61 31.24
C GLY A 44 8.28 75.44 30.00
N ILE A 45 9.28 75.98 29.30
CA ILE A 45 9.10 76.72 28.05
C ILE A 45 9.72 75.93 26.89
N LEU A 46 8.95 75.73 25.82
CA LEU A 46 9.41 75.15 24.56
C LEU A 46 9.35 76.21 23.46
N ASP A 47 10.51 76.64 23.00
CA ASP A 47 10.62 77.61 21.91
C ASP A 47 10.60 76.91 20.55
N LEU A 48 9.53 77.12 19.78
CA LEU A 48 9.34 76.63 18.40
C LEU A 48 9.20 77.78 17.40
N THR A 49 9.60 79.00 17.75
CA THR A 49 9.44 80.20 16.91
C THR A 49 10.12 80.09 15.54
N HIS A 50 11.20 79.31 15.45
CA HIS A 50 11.97 79.06 14.23
C HIS A 50 11.56 77.81 13.45
N VAL A 51 10.51 77.10 13.87
CA VAL A 51 10.09 75.83 13.27
C VAL A 51 8.72 75.99 12.63
N GLN A 52 8.58 75.51 11.39
CA GLN A 52 7.27 75.42 10.74
C GLN A 52 6.55 74.14 11.17
N LEU A 53 5.64 74.27 12.14
CA LEU A 53 4.92 73.14 12.76
C LEU A 53 3.92 72.45 11.82
N SER A 54 3.38 73.19 10.84
CA SER A 54 2.42 72.66 9.87
C SER A 54 2.98 71.51 9.02
N ALA A 55 4.26 71.59 8.64
CA ALA A 55 4.93 70.57 7.82
C ALA A 55 5.70 69.52 8.63
N ASN A 56 6.27 69.90 9.78
CA ASN A 56 7.19 69.05 10.55
C ASN A 56 6.70 68.86 12.00
N PRO A 57 5.92 67.80 12.28
CA PRO A 57 5.45 67.49 13.64
C PRO A 57 6.61 67.33 14.62
N GLN A 58 6.48 67.96 15.79
CA GLN A 58 7.48 67.92 16.86
C GLN A 58 7.01 67.04 18.02
N LYS A 59 7.96 66.28 18.59
CA LYS A 59 7.75 65.54 19.85
C LYS A 59 8.04 66.48 21.01
N LEU A 60 7.08 66.66 21.91
CA LEU A 60 7.24 67.52 23.08
C LEU A 60 8.14 66.80 24.10
N THR A 61 9.35 67.33 24.30
CA THR A 61 10.37 66.75 25.19
C THR A 61 11.07 67.80 26.05
N GLY A 62 11.65 67.39 27.17
CA GLY A 62 12.43 68.26 28.07
C GLY A 62 11.73 68.50 29.40
N GLU A 63 12.07 69.60 30.06
CA GLU A 63 11.65 69.94 31.42
C GLU A 63 10.28 70.63 31.44
N TRP A 64 9.32 70.02 32.12
CA TRP A 64 7.98 70.55 32.32
C TRP A 64 7.80 70.95 33.77
N ALA A 65 7.00 72.01 34.02
CA ALA A 65 6.63 72.38 35.38
C ALA A 65 5.79 71.27 35.98
N PHE A 66 6.10 70.88 37.22
CA PHE A 66 5.57 69.69 37.87
C PHE A 66 5.13 70.01 39.30
N TYR A 67 3.85 69.76 39.57
CA TYR A 67 3.23 69.97 40.86
C TYR A 67 2.83 68.62 41.44
N TRP A 68 3.71 68.01 42.25
CA TRP A 68 3.50 66.70 42.84
C TRP A 68 2.42 66.74 43.93
N GLN A 69 1.48 65.79 43.91
CA GLN A 69 0.34 65.71 44.84
C GLN A 69 -0.55 66.96 44.86
N GLU A 70 -0.58 67.69 43.75
CA GLU A 70 -1.45 68.83 43.54
C GLU A 70 -2.22 68.69 42.22
N LEU A 71 -3.55 68.86 42.27
CA LEU A 71 -4.42 68.90 41.09
C LEU A 71 -4.84 70.35 40.85
N LEU A 72 -4.01 71.10 40.14
CA LEU A 72 -4.22 72.52 39.88
C LEU A 72 -4.93 72.70 38.54
N SER A 73 -5.92 73.59 38.49
CA SER A 73 -6.49 74.08 37.24
C SER A 73 -5.60 75.20 36.65
N PRO A 74 -5.77 75.56 35.36
CA PRO A 74 -5.07 76.71 34.78
C PRO A 74 -5.28 78.02 35.57
N GLU A 75 -6.45 78.20 36.18
CA GLU A 75 -6.73 79.36 37.03
C GLU A 75 -5.91 79.35 38.32
N ASP A 76 -5.84 78.19 38.99
CA ASP A 76 -5.06 78.04 40.22
C ASP A 76 -3.57 78.32 39.98
N ILE A 77 -3.04 77.86 38.84
CA ILE A 77 -1.65 78.12 38.46
C ILE A 77 -1.42 79.61 38.21
N ARG A 78 -2.31 80.29 37.47
CA ARG A 78 -2.20 81.74 37.23
C ARG A 78 -2.20 82.54 38.55
N VAL A 79 -3.08 82.16 39.49
CA VAL A 79 -3.13 82.78 40.83
C VAL A 79 -1.83 82.55 41.60
N ARG A 80 -1.24 81.35 41.51
CA ARG A 80 0.02 81.01 42.17
C ARG A 80 1.21 81.74 41.56
N SER A 81 1.34 81.77 40.24
CA SER A 81 2.40 82.50 39.54
C SER A 81 2.36 84.00 39.83
N ALA A 82 1.16 84.58 40.04
CA ALA A 82 1.00 85.98 40.42
C ALA A 82 1.43 86.31 41.86
N ARG A 83 1.64 85.31 42.73
CA ARG A 83 2.05 85.50 44.14
C ARG A 83 3.57 85.47 44.36
N GLU A 84 4.38 85.41 43.30
CA GLU A 84 5.86 85.32 43.35
C GLU A 84 6.43 84.15 44.21
N GLU A 85 5.61 83.20 44.65
CA GLU A 85 6.05 81.94 45.30
C GLU A 85 6.49 80.89 44.26
N ASN A 86 7.39 81.28 43.34
CA ASN A 86 7.82 80.44 42.22
C ASN A 86 8.79 79.33 42.71
N GLN A 87 8.22 78.30 43.35
CA GLN A 87 8.90 77.02 43.61
C GLN A 87 8.44 75.94 42.63
N ASP A 88 8.36 76.28 41.34
CA ASP A 88 8.06 75.31 40.30
C ASP A 88 9.15 74.23 40.30
N GLN A 89 8.72 72.98 40.37
CA GLN A 89 9.61 71.84 40.24
C GLN A 89 9.61 71.40 38.78
N TRP A 90 10.73 70.85 38.32
CA TRP A 90 10.89 70.45 36.93
C TRP A 90 11.02 68.95 36.84
N ILE A 91 10.34 68.36 35.86
CA ILE A 91 10.47 66.93 35.55
C ILE A 91 10.64 66.73 34.05
N ASN A 92 11.45 65.76 33.67
CA ASN A 92 11.63 65.44 32.26
C ASN A 92 10.44 64.66 31.73
N VAL A 93 9.88 65.10 30.60
CA VAL A 93 8.81 64.39 29.89
C VAL A 93 9.31 64.03 28.48
N PRO A 94 9.07 62.79 27.99
CA PRO A 94 8.40 61.70 28.67
C PRO A 94 9.32 60.96 29.66
N SER A 95 8.80 60.68 30.86
CA SER A 95 9.43 59.81 31.85
C SER A 95 8.37 59.27 32.81
N SER A 96 8.72 58.27 33.60
CA SER A 96 7.92 57.96 34.78
C SER A 96 8.36 58.85 35.93
N TRP A 97 7.43 59.43 36.68
CA TRP A 97 7.83 60.18 37.88
C TRP A 97 8.57 59.31 38.91
N SER A 98 8.46 57.98 38.82
CA SER A 98 9.19 57.03 39.67
C SER A 98 10.68 56.86 39.31
N SER A 99 11.10 57.25 38.11
CA SER A 99 12.51 57.22 37.70
C SER A 99 13.29 58.46 38.15
N ASP A 100 12.60 59.60 38.26
CA ASP A 100 13.22 60.86 38.66
C ASP A 100 13.29 61.01 40.18
N ARG A 101 14.31 61.73 40.64
CA ARG A 101 14.45 62.10 42.05
C ARG A 101 13.99 63.51 42.23
N LEU A 102 12.97 63.71 43.04
CA LEU A 102 12.46 65.03 43.33
C LEU A 102 12.93 65.43 44.72
N LYS A 103 13.72 66.51 44.81
CA LYS A 103 14.41 66.95 46.04
C LYS A 103 15.23 65.84 46.75
N GLY A 104 15.75 64.87 45.99
CA GLY A 104 16.58 63.77 46.51
C GLY A 104 15.81 62.50 46.90
N GLU A 105 14.48 62.54 46.97
CA GLU A 105 13.64 61.37 47.24
C GLU A 105 13.15 60.71 45.94
N LYS A 106 13.05 59.37 45.94
CA LYS A 106 12.43 58.63 44.85
C LYS A 106 10.91 58.64 45.03
N LEU A 107 10.19 59.15 44.04
CA LEU A 107 8.74 59.13 44.05
C LEU A 107 8.23 57.69 43.81
N GLY A 108 7.13 57.34 44.46
CA GLY A 108 6.44 56.07 44.22
C GLY A 108 5.80 56.01 42.83
N GLY A 109 5.50 54.81 42.34
CA GLY A 109 4.76 54.62 41.09
C GLY A 109 3.32 55.16 41.14
N THR A 110 2.75 55.29 42.34
CA THR A 110 1.39 55.78 42.59
C THR A 110 1.38 57.20 43.11
N GLY A 111 0.41 57.99 42.66
CA GLY A 111 0.23 59.38 43.05
C GLY A 111 -0.52 60.15 41.97
N TYR A 112 -0.58 61.47 42.14
CA TYR A 112 -1.16 62.38 41.18
C TYR A 112 -0.32 63.64 41.10
N ALA A 113 -0.36 64.32 39.95
CA ALA A 113 0.40 65.53 39.71
C ALA A 113 -0.24 66.38 38.61
N THR A 114 0.12 67.66 38.60
CA THR A 114 -0.19 68.58 37.49
C THR A 114 1.10 68.91 36.73
N TYR A 115 1.03 68.84 35.41
CA TYR A 115 2.10 69.19 34.49
C TYR A 115 1.75 70.48 33.75
N ARG A 116 2.72 71.36 33.52
CA ARG A 116 2.55 72.56 32.71
C ARG A 116 3.69 72.72 31.71
N LEU A 117 3.33 73.04 30.48
CA LEU A 117 4.26 73.43 29.41
C LEU A 117 3.70 74.62 28.66
N VAL A 118 4.54 75.62 28.40
CA VAL A 118 4.22 76.76 27.54
C VAL A 118 5.03 76.63 26.25
N ILE A 119 4.35 76.58 25.11
CA ILE A 119 4.98 76.46 23.79
C ILE A 119 4.89 77.81 23.10
N GLN A 120 6.03 78.34 22.63
CA GLN A 120 6.08 79.57 21.83
C GLN A 120 6.04 79.20 20.35
N LEU A 121 5.05 79.75 19.63
CA LEU A 121 4.78 79.45 18.24
C LEU A 121 5.35 80.52 17.32
N SER A 122 5.62 80.16 16.06
CA SER A 122 6.03 81.13 15.04
C SER A 122 4.86 82.03 14.63
N GLU A 123 5.15 83.25 14.17
CA GLU A 123 4.10 84.15 13.64
C GLU A 123 3.40 83.55 12.40
N GLN A 124 4.09 82.72 11.62
CA GLN A 124 3.55 82.05 10.44
C GLN A 124 2.56 80.92 10.79
N ASP A 125 2.63 80.43 12.02
CA ASP A 125 1.78 79.36 12.54
C ASP A 125 0.50 79.94 13.20
N ARG A 126 0.33 81.26 13.22
CA ARG A 126 -0.89 81.93 13.70
C ARG A 126 -2.09 81.58 12.81
N LYS A 127 -3.22 81.20 13.43
CA LYS A 127 -4.48 80.78 12.78
C LYS A 127 -4.44 79.45 12.02
N GLU A 128 -3.30 78.79 11.92
CA GLU A 128 -3.22 77.43 11.40
C GLU A 128 -3.91 76.45 12.35
N ARG A 129 -4.48 75.37 11.80
CA ARG A 129 -5.14 74.34 12.60
C ARG A 129 -4.12 73.26 12.94
N PHE A 130 -3.71 73.20 14.20
CA PHE A 130 -2.82 72.17 14.71
C PHE A 130 -3.60 70.97 15.25
N ALA A 131 -2.92 69.85 15.32
CA ALA A 131 -3.36 68.69 16.07
C ALA A 131 -2.35 68.34 17.15
N LEU A 132 -2.87 67.98 18.32
CA LEU A 132 -2.14 67.43 19.44
C LEU A 132 -2.50 65.94 19.56
N ARG A 133 -1.51 65.09 19.34
CA ARG A 133 -1.65 63.64 19.47
C ARG A 133 -1.21 63.21 20.85
N LEU A 134 -2.17 62.80 21.66
CA LEU A 134 -1.96 62.26 22.99
C LEU A 134 -1.73 60.75 22.92
N PRO A 135 -0.61 60.24 23.44
CA PRO A 135 -0.37 58.82 23.51
C PRO A 135 -1.27 58.18 24.58
N SER A 136 -1.27 56.84 24.62
CA SER A 136 -1.87 56.10 25.72
C SER A 136 -1.12 56.41 27.03
N ILE A 137 -1.69 57.27 27.85
CA ILE A 137 -1.25 57.46 29.24
C ILE A 137 -1.91 56.33 30.04
N PHE A 138 -1.14 55.55 30.81
CA PHE A 138 -1.61 54.28 31.41
C PHE A 138 -2.78 54.42 32.40
N HIS A 139 -3.17 55.64 32.75
CA HIS A 139 -4.07 55.98 33.84
C HIS A 139 -4.90 57.22 33.47
N ALA A 140 -5.55 57.86 34.45
CA ALA A 140 -6.47 58.96 34.19
C ALA A 140 -5.73 60.28 33.95
N TYR A 141 -6.25 61.09 33.03
CA TYR A 141 -5.76 62.46 32.82
C TYR A 141 -6.87 63.43 32.38
N LYS A 142 -6.62 64.72 32.65
CA LYS A 142 -7.35 65.86 32.10
C LYS A 142 -6.37 66.83 31.47
N LEU A 143 -6.67 67.31 30.27
CA LEU A 143 -5.84 68.26 29.54
C LEU A 143 -6.63 69.53 29.26
N TRP A 144 -6.04 70.65 29.69
CA TRP A 144 -6.43 71.98 29.27
C TRP A 144 -5.43 72.54 28.28
N VAL A 145 -5.94 73.28 27.30
CA VAL A 145 -5.13 74.02 26.35
C VAL A 145 -5.63 75.46 26.34
N ASN A 146 -4.73 76.41 26.63
CA ASN A 146 -5.05 77.83 26.79
C ASN A 146 -6.22 78.10 27.77
N GLY A 147 -6.36 77.26 28.79
CA GLY A 147 -7.42 77.37 29.81
C GLY A 147 -8.71 76.61 29.48
N GLU A 148 -8.92 76.15 28.24
CA GLU A 148 -10.10 75.37 27.85
C GLU A 148 -9.85 73.86 28.05
N LEU A 149 -10.80 73.14 28.65
CA LEU A 149 -10.70 71.69 28.84
C LEU A 149 -10.98 70.96 27.51
N LEU A 150 -9.93 70.47 26.85
CA LEU A 150 -10.05 69.79 25.54
C LEU A 150 -10.21 68.28 25.64
N ALA A 151 -9.68 67.64 26.68
CA ALA A 151 -9.77 66.20 26.83
C ALA A 151 -9.78 65.73 28.27
N GLN A 152 -10.56 64.67 28.50
CA GLN A 152 -10.54 63.90 29.72
C GLN A 152 -10.59 62.41 29.37
N VAL A 153 -9.68 61.64 29.96
CA VAL A 153 -9.62 60.17 29.83
C VAL A 153 -9.65 59.58 31.23
N GLY A 154 -10.70 58.80 31.51
CA GLY A 154 -10.99 58.34 32.87
C GLY A 154 -11.40 59.48 33.80
N THR A 155 -11.31 59.24 35.10
CA THR A 155 -11.55 60.26 36.14
C THR A 155 -10.29 60.44 36.96
N VAL A 156 -9.76 61.67 36.96
CA VAL A 156 -8.60 62.05 37.79
C VAL A 156 -9.09 62.20 39.22
N GLY A 157 -8.44 61.48 40.14
CA GLY A 157 -8.73 61.52 41.57
C GLY A 157 -7.45 61.64 42.41
N GLN A 158 -7.61 61.95 43.69
CA GLN A 158 -6.50 62.08 44.66
C GLN A 158 -6.19 60.77 45.38
N ASP A 159 -7.03 59.75 45.19
CA ASP A 159 -6.89 58.43 45.80
C ASP A 159 -7.43 57.34 44.87
N LYS A 160 -7.29 56.08 45.29
CA LYS A 160 -7.68 54.90 44.48
C LYS A 160 -9.19 54.81 44.20
N ASN A 161 -10.04 55.32 45.09
CA ASN A 161 -11.50 55.24 44.95
C ASN A 161 -12.06 56.39 44.12
N SER A 162 -11.42 57.57 44.18
CA SER A 162 -11.80 58.74 43.36
C SER A 162 -11.25 58.70 41.93
N MET A 163 -10.33 57.77 41.63
CA MET A 163 -9.68 57.63 40.33
C MET A 163 -10.22 56.44 39.53
N THR A 164 -10.60 56.68 38.26
CA THR A 164 -10.96 55.61 37.31
C THR A 164 -10.02 55.61 36.11
N PRO A 165 -9.23 54.54 35.87
CA PRO A 165 -8.33 54.48 34.73
C PRO A 165 -9.07 54.18 33.44
N HIS A 166 -8.58 54.75 32.34
CA HIS A 166 -9.04 54.41 31.00
C HIS A 166 -7.87 54.52 30.02
N LEU A 167 -7.79 53.60 29.06
CA LEU A 167 -6.75 53.58 28.03
C LEU A 167 -7.35 54.11 26.73
N ALA A 168 -6.85 55.26 26.27
CA ALA A 168 -7.23 55.81 24.98
C ALA A 168 -6.06 56.59 24.37
N THR A 169 -5.94 56.52 23.05
CA THR A 169 -5.21 57.50 22.25
C THR A 169 -6.21 58.57 21.79
N LYS A 170 -5.81 59.84 21.79
CA LYS A 170 -6.67 60.95 21.36
C LYS A 170 -5.90 61.86 20.41
N LEU A 171 -6.56 62.24 19.31
CA LEU A 171 -6.10 63.29 18.41
C LEU A 171 -7.01 64.50 18.65
N LEU A 172 -6.46 65.57 19.19
CA LEU A 172 -7.17 66.81 19.51
C LEU A 172 -6.79 67.88 18.51
N PHE A 173 -7.72 68.75 18.14
CA PHE A 173 -7.47 69.85 17.22
C PHE A 173 -7.47 71.16 17.98
N VAL A 174 -6.47 72.00 17.74
CA VAL A 174 -6.32 73.29 18.41
C VAL A 174 -6.00 74.36 17.37
N GLN A 175 -6.62 75.52 17.52
CA GLN A 175 -6.31 76.70 16.72
C GLN A 175 -5.83 77.81 17.68
N PRO A 176 -4.52 78.09 17.75
CA PRO A 176 -3.99 79.08 18.66
C PRO A 176 -4.39 80.50 18.22
N GLU A 177 -4.96 81.25 19.15
CA GLU A 177 -5.30 82.67 18.96
C GLU A 177 -4.10 83.59 19.23
N ASN A 178 -3.16 83.13 20.07
CA ASN A 178 -1.98 83.86 20.55
C ASN A 178 -0.68 83.15 20.15
N ASP A 179 0.46 83.82 20.36
CA ASP A 179 1.82 83.31 20.09
C ASP A 179 2.26 82.21 21.06
N THR A 180 1.42 81.89 22.04
CA THR A 180 1.70 80.90 23.06
C THR A 180 0.59 79.89 23.13
N LEU A 181 0.99 78.63 23.30
CA LEU A 181 0.12 77.51 23.55
C LEU A 181 0.47 76.94 24.93
N GLU A 182 -0.40 77.16 25.91
CA GLU A 182 -0.26 76.64 27.26
C GLU A 182 -0.95 75.29 27.37
N LEU A 183 -0.20 74.25 27.74
CA LEU A 183 -0.69 72.93 28.06
C LEU A 183 -0.64 72.72 29.57
N VAL A 184 -1.79 72.47 30.19
CA VAL A 184 -1.89 72.06 31.60
C VAL A 184 -2.52 70.68 31.64
N MET A 185 -1.84 69.71 32.24
CA MET A 185 -2.32 68.34 32.29
C MET A 185 -2.31 67.78 33.71
N GLN A 186 -3.47 67.41 34.21
CA GLN A 186 -3.61 66.69 35.46
C GLN A 186 -3.54 65.20 35.20
N VAL A 187 -2.78 64.50 36.03
CA VAL A 187 -2.48 63.08 35.86
C VAL A 187 -2.60 62.38 37.21
N SER A 188 -3.30 61.24 37.26
CA SER A 188 -3.44 60.44 38.48
C SER A 188 -3.27 58.95 38.20
N ASN A 189 -2.53 58.25 39.07
CA ASN A 189 -2.26 56.82 38.97
C ASN A 189 -2.27 56.14 40.35
N PHE A 190 -3.20 55.21 40.56
CA PHE A 190 -3.25 54.37 41.76
C PHE A 190 -3.33 52.86 41.46
N GLN A 191 -3.34 52.48 40.18
CA GLN A 191 -3.62 51.11 39.76
C GLN A 191 -2.48 50.47 38.96
N HIS A 192 -1.49 51.24 38.51
CA HIS A 192 -0.36 50.77 37.70
C HIS A 192 1.00 51.08 38.35
N ASN A 193 2.04 50.26 38.12
CA ASN A 193 3.36 50.47 38.72
C ASN A 193 4.12 51.68 38.13
N ARG A 194 3.78 52.10 36.91
CA ARG A 194 4.35 53.28 36.26
C ARG A 194 3.30 54.37 36.16
N GLY A 195 3.56 55.49 36.82
CA GLY A 195 2.80 56.72 36.70
C GLY A 195 3.60 57.81 35.97
N GLY A 196 2.88 58.81 35.48
CA GLY A 196 3.42 59.93 34.72
C GLY A 196 3.22 59.79 33.21
N ILE A 197 3.83 60.70 32.45
CA ILE A 197 3.70 60.76 31.00
C ILE A 197 4.88 60.01 30.38
N THR A 198 4.73 58.71 30.14
CA THR A 198 5.85 57.85 29.71
C THR A 198 6.03 57.74 28.19
N LYS A 199 5.22 58.43 27.39
CA LYS A 199 5.25 58.41 25.92
C LYS A 199 5.21 59.84 25.38
N TYR A 200 5.78 60.05 24.20
CA TYR A 200 5.81 61.35 23.55
C TYR A 200 4.42 61.86 23.21
N ILE A 201 4.16 63.13 23.53
CA ILE A 201 3.06 63.90 22.97
C ILE A 201 3.59 64.56 21.70
N GLU A 202 2.83 64.49 20.60
CA GLU A 202 3.22 65.08 19.32
C GLU A 202 2.32 66.28 19.00
N LEU A 203 2.93 67.39 18.57
CA LEU A 203 2.26 68.58 18.08
C LEU A 203 2.67 68.82 16.62
N GLY A 204 1.71 69.08 15.74
CA GLY A 204 2.01 69.42 14.34
C GLY A 204 0.76 69.83 13.57
N GLY A 205 0.92 70.08 12.27
CA GLY A 205 -0.20 70.39 11.37
C GLY A 205 -1.31 69.33 11.43
N SER A 206 -2.56 69.77 11.46
CA SER A 206 -3.71 68.87 11.61
C SER A 206 -3.80 67.80 10.53
N ASP A 207 -3.56 68.17 9.26
CA ASP A 207 -3.59 67.21 8.13
C ASP A 207 -2.46 66.18 8.22
N VAL A 208 -1.24 66.63 8.51
CA VAL A 208 -0.06 65.75 8.62
C VAL A 208 -0.24 64.74 9.75
N LEU A 209 -0.66 65.20 10.92
CA LEU A 209 -0.80 64.33 12.09
C LEU A 209 -2.02 63.40 11.99
N THR A 210 -3.10 63.85 11.34
CA THR A 210 -4.25 63.00 11.00
C THR A 210 -3.84 61.91 10.02
N ASN A 211 -3.15 62.26 8.93
CA ASN A 211 -2.70 61.28 7.94
C ASN A 211 -1.71 60.28 8.55
N LYS A 212 -0.73 60.75 9.34
CA LYS A 212 0.20 59.88 10.07
C LYS A 212 -0.53 58.92 11.03
N THR A 213 -1.53 59.41 11.75
CA THR A 213 -2.33 58.58 12.68
C THR A 213 -3.17 57.56 11.93
N ASN A 214 -3.80 57.94 10.81
CA ASN A 214 -4.56 57.02 9.97
C ASN A 214 -3.66 55.95 9.33
N LEU A 215 -2.46 56.29 8.88
CA LEU A 215 -1.49 55.34 8.34
C LEU A 215 -1.01 54.36 9.41
N ASN A 216 -0.69 54.82 10.62
CA ASN A 216 -0.32 53.94 11.73
C ASN A 216 -1.47 53.00 12.10
N LEU A 217 -2.70 53.52 12.19
CA LEU A 217 -3.89 52.72 12.46
C LEU A 217 -4.13 51.66 11.37
N ALA A 218 -4.01 52.05 10.10
CA ALA A 218 -4.12 51.14 8.97
C ALA A 218 -3.05 50.05 8.99
N ALA A 219 -1.80 50.39 9.33
CA ALA A 219 -0.70 49.43 9.48
C ALA A 219 -0.95 48.44 10.63
N ASP A 220 -1.36 48.92 11.80
CA ASP A 220 -1.72 48.08 12.96
C ASP A 220 -2.89 47.14 12.63
N MET A 221 -3.93 47.66 11.95
CA MET A 221 -5.06 46.85 11.48
C MET A 221 -4.65 45.79 10.46
N PHE A 222 -3.79 46.15 9.50
CA PHE A 222 -3.28 45.23 8.48
C PHE A 222 -2.46 44.09 9.11
N ILE A 223 -1.55 44.41 10.02
CA ILE A 223 -0.74 43.42 10.73
C ILE A 223 -1.64 42.50 11.57
N THR A 224 -2.58 43.08 12.32
CA THR A 224 -3.52 42.33 13.16
C THR A 224 -4.39 41.38 12.32
N ALA A 225 -4.99 41.88 11.24
CA ALA A 225 -5.81 41.07 10.34
C ALA A 225 -4.99 39.94 9.69
N SER A 226 -3.77 40.23 9.24
CA SER A 226 -2.88 39.23 8.65
C SER A 226 -2.51 38.13 9.64
N LEU A 227 -2.15 38.48 10.88
CA LEU A 227 -1.86 37.51 11.94
C LEU A 227 -3.10 36.65 12.26
N LEU A 228 -4.27 37.26 12.40
CA LEU A 228 -5.51 36.52 12.68
C LEU A 228 -5.88 35.57 11.53
N VAL A 229 -5.80 36.00 10.28
CA VAL A 229 -6.08 35.16 9.09
C VAL A 229 -5.09 33.99 9.02
N ILE A 230 -3.78 34.25 9.14
CA ILE A 230 -2.76 33.19 9.15
C ILE A 230 -3.01 32.22 10.31
N GLY A 231 -3.29 32.74 11.50
CA GLY A 231 -3.55 31.92 12.69
C GLY A 231 -4.78 31.02 12.53
N LEU A 232 -5.91 31.60 12.12
CA LEU A 232 -7.17 30.87 11.89
C LEU A 232 -7.04 29.84 10.77
N TYR A 233 -6.34 30.17 9.68
CA TYR A 233 -6.05 29.24 8.60
C TYR A 233 -5.29 28.00 9.11
N ASN A 234 -4.27 28.19 9.95
CA ASN A 234 -3.51 27.08 10.51
C ASN A 234 -4.31 26.23 11.51
N LEU A 235 -5.21 26.84 12.28
CA LEU A 235 -6.16 26.11 13.12
C LEU A 235 -7.16 25.29 12.29
N LEU A 236 -7.65 25.83 11.16
CA LEU A 236 -8.50 25.12 10.22
C LEU A 236 -7.76 23.92 9.59
N LEU A 237 -6.51 24.11 9.17
CA LEU A 237 -5.66 23.02 8.69
C LEU A 237 -5.49 21.91 9.73
N PHE A 238 -5.34 22.26 11.02
CA PHE A 238 -5.31 21.27 12.09
C PHE A 238 -6.65 20.52 12.23
N MET A 239 -7.78 21.21 12.15
CA MET A 239 -9.10 20.55 12.21
C MET A 239 -9.29 19.53 11.09
N LEU A 240 -8.82 19.86 9.88
CA LEU A 240 -8.86 18.95 8.73
C LEU A 240 -7.86 17.79 8.85
N ARG A 241 -6.70 18.01 9.49
CA ARG A 241 -5.64 17.01 9.63
C ARG A 241 -5.08 16.94 11.05
N ARG A 242 -5.84 16.34 11.96
CA ARG A 242 -5.50 16.22 13.39
C ARG A 242 -4.24 15.38 13.70
N LYS A 243 -3.68 14.69 12.70
CA LYS A 243 -2.46 13.86 12.84
C LYS A 243 -1.20 14.70 13.07
N ASP A 244 -1.13 15.92 12.52
CA ASP A 244 0.00 16.84 12.73
C ASP A 244 -0.40 17.93 13.73
N ARG A 245 0.33 18.05 14.84
CA ARG A 245 0.07 19.04 15.90
C ARG A 245 0.76 20.38 15.66
N ALA A 246 1.70 20.48 14.70
CA ALA A 246 2.41 21.73 14.44
C ALA A 246 1.49 22.90 14.02
N PRO A 247 0.50 22.71 13.11
CA PRO A 247 -0.42 23.79 12.73
C PRO A 247 -1.29 24.27 13.90
N PHE A 248 -1.60 23.40 14.87
CA PHE A 248 -2.35 23.78 16.07
C PHE A 248 -1.57 24.79 16.93
N TYR A 249 -0.34 24.44 17.33
CA TYR A 249 0.46 25.32 18.17
C TYR A 249 0.86 26.61 17.43
N PHE A 250 1.20 26.52 16.15
CA PHE A 250 1.52 27.70 15.35
C PHE A 250 0.32 28.61 15.13
N GLY A 251 -0.84 28.03 14.81
CA GLY A 251 -2.09 28.76 14.67
C GLY A 251 -2.50 29.46 15.96
N LEU A 252 -2.45 28.76 17.09
CA LEU A 252 -2.75 29.33 18.41
C LEU A 252 -1.78 30.47 18.77
N PHE A 253 -0.48 30.27 18.58
CA PHE A 253 0.54 31.31 18.79
C PHE A 253 0.22 32.56 17.95
N THR A 254 -0.05 32.38 16.66
CA THR A 254 -0.31 33.48 15.73
C THR A 254 -1.61 34.22 16.07
N VAL A 255 -2.68 33.52 16.43
CA VAL A 255 -3.94 34.15 16.89
C VAL A 255 -3.72 34.97 18.15
N LEU A 256 -3.00 34.43 19.15
CA LEU A 256 -2.70 35.17 20.37
C LEU A 256 -1.88 36.43 20.09
N LEU A 257 -0.91 36.37 19.16
CA LEU A 257 -0.17 37.55 18.72
C LEU A 257 -1.06 38.57 17.99
N GLY A 258 -1.99 38.12 17.15
CA GLY A 258 -2.99 38.98 16.51
C GLY A 258 -3.88 39.69 17.54
N ILE A 259 -4.35 38.97 18.55
CA ILE A 259 -5.11 39.56 19.66
C ILE A 259 -4.25 40.58 20.42
N ARG A 260 -2.99 40.25 20.75
CA ARG A 260 -2.06 41.17 21.42
C ARG A 260 -1.79 42.43 20.59
N SER A 261 -1.69 42.29 19.27
CA SER A 261 -1.52 43.42 18.34
C SER A 261 -2.68 44.40 18.43
N LEU A 262 -3.92 43.92 18.60
CA LEU A 262 -5.12 44.74 18.78
C LEU A 262 -5.11 45.56 20.09
N LEU A 263 -4.45 45.04 21.13
CA LEU A 263 -4.35 45.64 22.46
C LEU A 263 -3.20 46.63 22.60
N ASN A 264 -2.25 46.64 21.66
CA ASN A 264 -1.05 47.46 21.65
C ASN A 264 -1.08 48.47 20.49
N GLY A 265 -0.03 49.29 20.35
CA GLY A 265 0.04 50.30 19.29
C GLY A 265 -0.98 51.43 19.49
N GLU A 266 -1.85 51.63 18.50
CA GLU A 266 -2.94 52.64 18.51
C GLU A 266 -4.17 52.25 19.36
N LEU A 267 -4.11 51.11 20.06
CA LEU A 267 -5.21 50.59 20.90
C LEU A 267 -6.51 50.41 20.11
N VAL A 268 -6.42 49.71 18.98
CA VAL A 268 -7.56 49.47 18.06
C VAL A 268 -8.77 48.88 18.80
N LEU A 269 -8.55 47.99 19.77
CA LEU A 269 -9.65 47.41 20.56
C LEU A 269 -10.47 48.49 21.28
N THR A 270 -9.83 49.45 21.95
CA THR A 270 -10.53 50.49 22.72
C THR A 270 -11.22 51.51 21.83
N GLN A 271 -10.78 51.66 20.58
CA GLN A 271 -11.49 52.48 19.60
C GLN A 271 -12.81 51.82 19.17
N TRP A 272 -12.84 50.48 19.05
CA TRP A 272 -14.05 49.72 18.71
C TRP A 272 -14.95 49.44 19.91
N LEU A 273 -14.36 49.22 21.08
CA LEU A 273 -15.04 48.96 22.34
C LEU A 273 -14.57 49.96 23.42
N PRO A 274 -15.11 51.20 23.42
CA PRO A 274 -14.69 52.24 24.36
C PRO A 274 -14.94 51.92 25.83
N HIS A 275 -15.83 50.98 26.13
CA HIS A 275 -16.14 50.57 27.51
C HIS A 275 -15.38 49.31 27.96
N PHE A 276 -14.35 48.88 27.21
CA PHE A 276 -13.58 47.69 27.56
C PHE A 276 -12.85 47.89 28.91
N PRO A 277 -12.97 46.95 29.87
CA PRO A 277 -12.36 47.13 31.19
C PRO A 277 -10.83 47.23 31.12
N TRP A 278 -10.30 48.31 31.70
CA TRP A 278 -8.86 48.60 31.72
C TRP A 278 -8.01 47.47 32.32
N GLU A 279 -8.45 46.87 33.43
CA GLU A 279 -7.71 45.78 34.08
C GLU A 279 -7.71 44.50 33.22
N LEU A 280 -8.83 44.21 32.56
CA LEU A 280 -8.96 43.04 31.69
C LEU A 280 -8.03 43.14 30.48
N GLN A 281 -7.89 44.33 29.90
CA GLN A 281 -6.97 44.58 28.79
C GLN A 281 -5.53 44.23 29.15
N PHE A 282 -5.02 44.75 30.28
CA PHE A 282 -3.68 44.40 30.75
C PHE A 282 -3.54 42.92 31.10
N LYS A 283 -4.54 42.32 31.76
CA LYS A 283 -4.51 40.88 32.07
C LYS A 283 -4.40 40.04 30.79
N ILE A 284 -5.19 40.32 29.77
CA ILE A 284 -5.12 39.60 28.48
C ILE A 284 -3.74 39.78 27.85
N GLU A 285 -3.23 41.01 27.79
CA GLU A 285 -1.92 41.30 27.18
C GLU A 285 -0.77 40.52 27.85
N TYR A 286 -0.75 40.49 29.19
CA TYR A 286 0.28 39.82 29.98
C TYR A 286 0.11 38.29 29.94
N LEU A 287 -1.13 37.78 29.97
CA LEU A 287 -1.40 36.35 29.81
C LEU A 287 -0.92 35.85 28.46
N ILE A 288 -1.17 36.61 27.38
CA ILE A 288 -0.67 36.27 26.04
C ILE A 288 0.86 36.19 26.07
N LEU A 289 1.55 37.15 26.69
CA LEU A 289 3.02 37.13 26.78
C LEU A 289 3.53 35.86 27.50
N CYS A 290 2.90 35.50 28.62
CA CYS A 290 3.30 34.34 29.42
C CYS A 290 3.04 33.00 28.71
N VAL A 291 1.89 32.87 28.04
CA VAL A 291 1.46 31.64 27.37
C VAL A 291 2.19 31.45 26.02
N SER A 292 2.51 32.54 25.31
CA SER A 292 3.16 32.48 23.99
C SER A 292 4.52 31.77 24.05
N GLY A 293 5.30 31.96 25.13
CA GLY A 293 6.58 31.29 25.34
C GLY A 293 6.46 29.77 25.43
N TYR A 294 5.43 29.26 26.09
CA TYR A 294 5.16 27.82 26.18
C TYR A 294 4.68 27.25 24.84
N ILE A 295 3.75 27.94 24.17
CA ILE A 295 3.21 27.49 22.87
C ILE A 295 4.32 27.41 21.83
N ILE A 296 5.21 28.41 21.75
CA ILE A 296 6.31 28.39 20.77
C ILE A 296 7.31 27.25 21.07
N THR A 297 7.53 26.88 22.34
CA THR A 297 8.31 25.68 22.69
C THR A 297 7.64 24.40 22.21
N MET A 298 6.32 24.28 22.36
CA MET A 298 5.58 23.11 21.86
C MET A 298 5.56 23.04 20.33
N TYR A 299 5.44 24.18 19.66
CA TYR A 299 5.60 24.27 18.21
C TYR A 299 6.99 23.80 17.78
N PHE A 300 8.04 24.28 18.47
CA PHE A 300 9.41 23.90 18.19
C PHE A 300 9.65 22.39 18.36
N ASP A 301 9.16 21.80 19.45
CA ASP A 301 9.28 20.35 19.74
C ASP A 301 8.52 19.49 18.71
N CYS A 302 7.41 20.00 18.14
CA CYS A 302 6.69 19.33 17.05
C CYS A 302 7.44 19.36 15.72
N ILE A 303 8.27 20.37 15.47
CA ILE A 303 9.06 20.49 14.24
C ILE A 303 10.41 19.79 14.37
N PHE A 304 11.08 19.95 15.50
CA PHE A 304 12.41 19.40 15.77
C PHE A 304 12.38 18.57 17.07
N PRO A 305 11.86 17.34 17.02
CA PRO A 305 11.84 16.44 18.18
C PRO A 305 13.25 16.20 18.72
N ASN A 306 13.37 16.05 20.05
CA ASN A 306 14.62 15.77 20.79
C ASN A 306 15.63 16.92 20.93
N TYR A 307 15.38 18.09 20.33
CA TYR A 307 16.25 19.26 20.51
C TYR A 307 15.88 20.12 21.73
N VAL A 308 14.65 19.98 22.23
CA VAL A 308 14.24 20.62 23.48
C VAL A 308 14.46 19.65 24.63
N SER A 309 15.24 20.06 25.63
CA SER A 309 15.44 19.27 26.83
C SER A 309 14.10 19.01 27.53
N ARG A 310 13.90 17.77 28.02
CA ARG A 310 12.74 17.42 28.86
C ARG A 310 12.61 18.33 30.09
N TRP A 311 13.74 18.75 30.66
CA TRP A 311 13.78 19.64 31.81
C TRP A 311 13.36 21.06 31.45
N PHE A 312 13.75 21.54 30.26
CA PHE A 312 13.33 22.85 29.77
C PHE A 312 11.82 22.88 29.50
N ARG A 313 11.26 21.83 28.88
CA ARG A 313 9.80 21.72 28.69
C ARG A 313 9.03 21.74 30.02
N PHE A 314 9.54 21.00 31.00
CA PHE A 314 8.95 20.98 32.34
C PHE A 314 9.04 22.35 33.02
N ALA A 315 10.22 22.98 33.03
CA ALA A 315 10.45 24.29 33.62
C ALA A 315 9.60 25.38 32.96
N SER A 316 9.56 25.43 31.62
CA SER A 316 8.72 26.35 30.84
C SER A 316 7.24 26.21 31.21
N ARG A 317 6.72 24.97 31.29
CA ARG A 317 5.33 24.72 31.69
C ARG A 317 5.02 25.23 33.10
N ILE A 318 5.90 24.95 34.07
CA ILE A 318 5.72 25.40 35.45
C ILE A 318 5.82 26.93 35.53
N ALA A 319 6.82 27.54 34.88
CA ALA A 319 7.00 28.98 34.86
C ALA A 319 5.78 29.70 34.25
N THR A 320 5.29 29.25 33.09
CA THR A 320 4.07 29.78 32.48
C THR A 320 2.87 29.63 33.41
N GLY A 321 2.68 28.46 34.04
CA GLY A 321 1.60 28.24 35.00
C GLY A 321 1.65 29.23 36.18
N VAL A 322 2.82 29.41 36.78
CA VAL A 322 3.04 30.34 37.90
C VAL A 322 2.75 31.78 37.48
N PHE A 323 3.26 32.25 36.34
CA PHE A 323 3.00 33.61 35.87
C PHE A 323 1.54 33.84 35.48
N CYS A 324 0.86 32.86 34.88
CA CYS A 324 -0.56 32.96 34.60
C CYS A 324 -1.39 33.09 35.88
N ILE A 325 -1.07 32.31 36.91
CA ILE A 325 -1.72 32.42 38.23
C ILE A 325 -1.43 33.79 38.85
N LEU A 326 -0.18 34.26 38.80
CA LEU A 326 0.21 35.57 39.30
C LEU A 326 -0.60 36.69 38.64
N VAL A 327 -0.73 36.69 37.32
CA VAL A 327 -1.47 37.72 36.57
C VAL A 327 -2.98 37.65 36.83
N MET A 328 -3.56 36.45 36.97
CA MET A 328 -4.99 36.28 37.23
C MET A 328 -5.38 36.73 38.64
N VAL A 329 -4.61 36.32 39.65
CA VAL A 329 -4.95 36.50 41.06
C VAL A 329 -4.59 37.89 41.58
N THR A 330 -3.49 38.47 41.09
CA THR A 330 -2.99 39.74 41.64
C THR A 330 -3.53 40.96 40.88
N PRO A 331 -3.71 42.13 41.54
CA PRO A 331 -4.05 43.37 40.87
C PRO A 331 -2.92 43.88 39.96
N ALA A 332 -3.27 44.75 39.02
CA ALA A 332 -2.33 45.37 38.07
C ALA A 332 -1.06 45.94 38.70
N LEU A 333 -1.17 46.58 39.87
CA LEU A 333 -0.03 47.14 40.58
C LEU A 333 1.05 46.11 40.97
N ILE A 334 0.66 44.86 41.19
CA ILE A 334 1.58 43.79 41.61
C ILE A 334 2.22 43.14 40.39
N TYR A 335 1.44 42.59 39.45
CA TYR A 335 2.02 41.84 38.32
C TYR A 335 2.82 42.75 37.37
N THR A 336 2.50 44.04 37.26
CA THR A 336 3.27 44.99 36.42
C THR A 336 4.67 45.26 36.96
N LYS A 337 4.95 45.02 38.25
CA LYS A 337 6.31 45.06 38.81
C LYS A 337 7.20 43.94 38.28
N PHE A 338 6.60 42.80 37.94
CA PHE A 338 7.30 41.64 37.39
C PHE A 338 7.56 41.75 35.89
N LEU A 339 7.11 42.83 35.22
CA LEU A 339 7.28 43.00 33.77
C LEU A 339 8.74 42.87 33.33
N LEU A 340 9.68 43.46 34.08
CA LEU A 340 11.11 43.36 33.78
C LEU A 340 11.61 41.92 33.88
N ILE A 341 11.20 41.18 34.91
CA ILE A 341 11.56 39.77 35.12
C ILE A 341 10.97 38.91 33.99
N ILE A 342 9.69 39.10 33.66
CA ILE A 342 9.01 38.38 32.58
C ILE A 342 9.71 38.63 31.25
N GLY A 343 10.05 39.89 30.93
CA GLY A 343 10.73 40.24 29.69
C GLY A 343 12.12 39.61 29.57
N VAL A 344 12.93 39.64 30.64
CA VAL A 344 14.24 38.96 30.68
C VAL A 344 14.07 37.45 30.48
N MET A 345 13.08 36.83 31.14
CA MET A 345 12.80 35.42 30.95
C MET A 345 12.38 35.09 29.51
N VAL A 346 11.55 35.92 28.86
CA VAL A 346 11.17 35.73 27.45
C VAL A 346 12.39 35.78 26.53
N VAL A 347 13.30 36.75 26.75
CA VAL A 347 14.54 36.86 25.95
C VAL A 347 15.45 35.64 26.17
N LEU A 348 15.68 35.23 27.42
CA LEU A 348 16.47 34.03 27.74
C LEU A 348 15.84 32.76 27.15
N HIS A 349 14.52 32.65 27.19
CA HIS A 349 13.76 31.56 26.61
C HIS A 349 13.92 31.48 25.09
N MET A 350 13.84 32.62 24.39
CA MET A 350 14.11 32.68 22.96
C MET A 350 15.57 32.37 22.61
N LEU A 351 16.54 32.83 23.42
CA LEU A 351 17.95 32.51 23.24
C LEU A 351 18.23 31.00 23.39
N TYR A 352 17.55 30.33 24.32
CA TYR A 352 17.66 28.87 24.43
C TYR A 352 17.15 28.16 23.17
N LEU A 353 15.97 28.54 22.66
CA LEU A 353 15.42 27.96 21.42
C LEU A 353 16.32 28.26 20.21
N MET A 354 17.01 29.41 20.21
CA MET A 354 18.01 29.77 19.21
C MET A 354 19.21 28.83 19.20
N VAL A 355 19.73 28.46 20.37
CA VAL A 355 20.83 27.48 20.44
C VAL A 355 20.40 26.14 19.83
N GLY A 356 19.17 25.70 20.11
CA GLY A 356 18.58 24.53 19.46
C GLY A 356 18.51 24.67 17.94
N LEU A 357 18.05 25.82 17.43
CA LEU A 357 18.00 26.11 15.99
C LEU A 357 19.36 26.10 15.32
N VAL A 358 20.39 26.66 15.98
CA VAL A 358 21.76 26.64 15.48
C VAL A 358 22.25 25.20 15.35
N GLN A 359 22.02 24.35 16.36
CA GLN A 359 22.37 22.93 16.30
C GLN A 359 21.66 22.21 15.13
N VAL A 360 20.36 22.45 14.96
CA VAL A 360 19.55 21.89 13.86
C VAL A 360 20.04 22.38 12.49
N ALA A 361 20.39 23.66 12.37
CA ALA A 361 20.90 24.25 11.14
C ALA A 361 22.31 23.72 10.78
N LEU A 362 23.17 23.51 11.78
CA LEU A 362 24.48 22.88 11.61
C LEU A 362 24.36 21.43 11.10
N GLN A 363 23.33 20.71 11.53
CA GLN A 363 22.99 19.38 11.01
C GLN A 363 22.35 19.40 9.61
N ARG A 364 22.25 20.57 8.98
CA ARG A 364 21.70 20.78 7.62
C ARG A 364 20.28 20.24 7.44
N MET A 365 19.48 20.25 8.50
CA MET A 365 18.05 19.92 8.39
C MET A 365 17.35 20.92 7.48
N GLU A 366 16.42 20.44 6.68
CA GLU A 366 15.74 21.27 5.70
C GLU A 366 14.88 22.34 6.35
N GLY A 367 14.94 23.57 5.80
CA GLY A 367 14.18 24.71 6.32
C GLY A 367 14.74 25.31 7.61
N ALA A 368 15.65 24.62 8.32
CA ALA A 368 16.21 25.07 9.60
C ALA A 368 16.98 26.38 9.50
N LEU A 369 17.75 26.59 8.42
CA LEU A 369 18.49 27.84 8.20
C LEU A 369 17.54 29.04 8.01
N ILE A 370 16.45 28.86 7.27
CA ILE A 370 15.43 29.90 7.05
C ILE A 370 14.73 30.18 8.38
N PHE A 371 14.35 29.13 9.12
CA PHE A 371 13.77 29.27 10.46
C PHE A 371 14.68 30.08 11.37
N LEU A 372 15.97 29.73 11.44
CA LEU A 372 16.98 30.42 12.25
C LEU A 372 17.07 31.90 11.89
N LEU A 373 17.27 32.22 10.61
CA LEU A 373 17.46 33.59 10.14
C LEU A 373 16.26 34.48 10.46
N VAL A 374 15.03 34.02 10.20
CA VAL A 374 13.82 34.80 10.49
C VAL A 374 13.56 34.91 12.00
N SER A 375 13.90 33.87 12.77
CA SER A 375 13.82 33.93 14.22
C SER A 375 14.81 34.94 14.81
N VAL A 376 15.97 35.18 14.17
CA VAL A 376 16.95 36.18 14.64
C VAL A 376 16.39 37.59 14.48
N VAL A 377 15.77 37.88 13.34
CA VAL A 377 15.08 39.15 13.12
C VAL A 377 13.99 39.35 14.18
N THR A 378 13.22 38.30 14.46
CA THR A 378 12.16 38.35 15.49
C THR A 378 12.72 38.60 16.88
N LEU A 379 13.85 37.97 17.22
CA LEU A 379 14.51 38.19 18.51
C LEU A 379 14.98 39.65 18.65
N ILE A 380 15.54 40.23 17.59
CA ILE A 380 15.97 41.63 17.58
C ILE A 380 14.79 42.56 17.82
N THR A 381 13.65 42.36 17.15
CA THR A 381 12.46 43.20 17.35
C THR A 381 11.84 43.02 18.74
N VAL A 382 11.81 41.80 19.28
CA VAL A 382 11.35 41.54 20.65
C VAL A 382 12.27 42.19 21.69
N ILE A 383 13.59 42.14 21.48
CA ILE A 383 14.55 42.85 22.34
C ILE A 383 14.32 44.36 22.26
N ASN A 384 14.17 44.92 21.05
CA ASN A 384 13.88 46.35 20.89
C ASN A 384 12.64 46.75 21.69
N ASP A 385 11.55 45.99 21.58
CA ASP A 385 10.31 46.32 22.27
C ASP A 385 10.46 46.17 23.78
N PHE A 386 11.19 45.14 24.26
CA PHE A 386 11.55 45.03 25.67
C PHE A 386 12.29 46.29 26.16
N LEU A 387 13.22 46.82 25.37
CA LEU A 387 13.92 48.07 25.70
C LEU A 387 12.98 49.29 25.63
N TYR A 388 12.15 49.40 24.58
CA TYR A 388 11.19 50.50 24.38
C TYR A 388 10.18 50.59 25.52
N TYR A 389 9.54 49.47 25.86
CA TYR A 389 8.61 49.43 26.98
C TYR A 389 9.30 49.62 28.33
N ASN A 390 10.63 49.47 28.47
CA ASN A 390 11.35 49.85 29.69
C ASN A 390 11.94 51.27 29.66
N GLY A 391 11.70 52.05 28.60
CA GLY A 391 12.20 53.42 28.46
C GLY A 391 13.68 53.50 28.08
N TRP A 392 14.28 52.40 27.61
CA TRP A 392 15.69 52.33 27.23
C TRP A 392 15.92 52.44 25.72
N SER A 393 14.89 52.23 24.89
CA SER A 393 14.95 52.43 23.43
C SER A 393 14.01 53.53 22.99
N LEU A 394 14.48 54.36 22.05
CA LEU A 394 13.71 55.42 21.38
C LEU A 394 12.94 54.89 20.16
N ILE A 395 13.32 53.71 19.68
CA ILE A 395 12.72 53.05 18.52
C ILE A 395 11.40 52.45 18.99
N GLY A 396 10.31 52.79 18.30
CA GLY A 396 8.94 52.40 18.68
C GLY A 396 8.69 50.90 18.70
N ASN A 397 7.42 50.52 18.80
CA ASN A 397 6.98 49.12 18.81
C ASN A 397 7.23 48.46 17.43
N THR A 398 8.14 47.49 17.36
CA THR A 398 8.57 46.83 16.10
C THR A 398 8.29 45.33 16.04
N SER A 399 8.00 44.68 17.17
CA SER A 399 7.69 43.24 17.19
C SER A 399 6.48 42.85 16.35
N PRO A 400 5.38 43.64 16.21
CA PRO A 400 4.25 43.20 15.38
C PRO A 400 4.66 42.92 13.93
N LEU A 401 5.51 43.79 13.34
CA LEU A 401 6.04 43.61 11.99
C LEU A 401 7.00 42.42 11.92
N GLY A 402 7.96 42.33 12.86
CA GLY A 402 8.92 41.21 12.91
C GLY A 402 8.22 39.85 13.07
N LEU A 403 7.17 39.79 13.89
CA LEU A 403 6.33 38.61 14.09
C LEU A 403 5.46 38.29 12.86
N LEU A 404 4.97 39.30 12.13
CA LEU A 404 4.28 39.06 10.86
C LEU A 404 5.21 38.40 9.85
N ILE A 405 6.44 38.92 9.69
CA ILE A 405 7.45 38.32 8.80
C ILE A 405 7.79 36.89 9.24
N PHE A 406 7.95 36.67 10.54
CA PHE A 406 8.11 35.33 11.12
C PHE A 406 6.97 34.40 10.75
N THR A 407 5.74 34.83 10.97
CA THR A 407 4.57 33.98 10.74
C THR A 407 4.37 33.66 9.26
N ILE A 408 4.62 34.60 8.35
CA ILE A 408 4.61 34.35 6.90
C ILE A 408 5.69 33.32 6.52
N ALA A 409 6.93 33.50 7.00
CA ALA A 409 8.02 32.56 6.71
C ALA A 409 7.71 31.15 7.25
N GLN A 410 7.17 31.05 8.47
CA GLN A 410 6.79 29.79 9.09
C GLN A 410 5.60 29.14 8.36
N MET A 411 4.61 29.91 7.91
CA MET A 411 3.50 29.39 7.11
C MET A 411 4.01 28.77 5.80
N ILE A 412 4.96 29.42 5.11
CA ILE A 412 5.57 28.89 3.89
C ILE A 412 6.37 27.60 4.18
N LEU A 413 7.16 27.58 5.26
CA LEU A 413 7.90 26.40 5.69
C LEU A 413 6.96 25.22 6.00
N LEU A 414 5.90 25.47 6.77
CA LEU A 414 4.91 24.45 7.13
C LEU A 414 4.15 23.93 5.90
N SER A 415 3.75 24.83 4.99
CA SER A 415 3.12 24.48 3.72
C SER A 415 4.04 23.62 2.85
N SER A 416 5.32 23.98 2.74
CA SER A 416 6.30 23.19 1.97
C SER A 416 6.50 21.77 2.54
N ARG A 417 6.55 21.65 3.87
CA ARG A 417 6.61 20.37 4.58
C ARG A 417 5.34 19.54 4.35
N PHE A 418 4.18 20.19 4.37
CA PHE A 418 2.90 19.54 4.12
C PHE A 418 2.83 18.96 2.70
N THR A 419 3.12 19.77 1.68
CA THR A 419 3.12 19.35 0.28
C THR A 419 4.04 18.16 0.06
N ARG A 420 5.22 18.17 0.70
CA ARG A 420 6.15 17.04 0.62
C ARG A 420 5.62 15.78 1.29
N THR A 421 5.05 15.90 2.49
CA THR A 421 4.47 14.76 3.22
C THR A 421 3.32 14.15 2.42
N ALA A 422 2.43 14.97 1.85
CA ALA A 422 1.34 14.52 1.00
C ALA A 422 1.87 13.81 -0.27
N SER A 423 2.88 14.37 -0.94
CA SER A 423 3.49 13.74 -2.12
C SER A 423 4.17 12.40 -1.79
N ASN A 424 4.73 12.25 -0.58
CA ASN A 424 5.32 11.01 -0.13
C ASN A 424 4.26 9.96 0.21
N GLU A 425 3.16 10.35 0.85
CA GLU A 425 2.01 9.48 1.12
C GLU A 425 1.41 8.96 -0.20
N GLU A 426 1.22 9.82 -1.20
CA GLU A 426 0.74 9.43 -2.53
C GLU A 426 1.72 8.46 -3.22
N ARG A 427 3.03 8.72 -3.15
CA ARG A 427 4.04 7.82 -3.71
C ARG A 427 4.00 6.43 -3.04
N ILE A 428 3.96 6.39 -1.71
CA ILE A 428 3.90 5.12 -0.95
C ILE A 428 2.60 4.38 -1.29
N SER A 429 1.48 5.08 -1.43
CA SER A 429 0.21 4.46 -1.84
C SER A 429 0.30 3.82 -3.23
N ARG A 430 0.98 4.46 -4.19
CA ARG A 430 1.20 3.89 -5.52
C ARG A 430 2.14 2.68 -5.49
N GLU A 431 3.23 2.77 -4.71
CA GLU A 431 4.16 1.63 -4.51
C GLU A 431 3.44 0.43 -3.86
N LEU A 432 2.56 0.69 -2.88
CA LEU A 432 1.76 -0.35 -2.24
C LEU A 432 0.76 -0.98 -3.22
N GLN A 433 0.15 -0.19 -4.10
CA GLN A 433 -0.79 -0.69 -5.10
C GLN A 433 -0.09 -1.54 -6.16
N ASP A 434 1.07 -1.10 -6.68
CA ASP A 434 1.91 -1.90 -7.60
C ASP A 434 2.37 -3.22 -6.97
N ALA A 435 2.73 -3.21 -5.67
CA ALA A 435 3.06 -4.43 -4.94
C ALA A 435 1.86 -5.37 -4.79
N ASN A 436 0.67 -4.82 -4.55
CA ASN A 436 -0.56 -5.61 -4.46
C ASN A 436 -0.96 -6.23 -5.81
N ASP A 437 -0.84 -5.47 -6.90
CA ASP A 437 -1.12 -5.96 -8.26
C ASP A 437 -0.16 -7.11 -8.63
N LYS A 438 1.14 -7.01 -8.28
CA LYS A 438 2.11 -8.10 -8.44
C LYS A 438 1.77 -9.33 -7.59
N LEU A 439 1.27 -9.14 -6.37
CA LEU A 439 0.83 -10.26 -5.53
C LEU A 439 -0.37 -10.98 -6.14
N ILE A 440 -1.32 -10.24 -6.72
CA ILE A 440 -2.47 -10.81 -7.43
C ILE A 440 -2.00 -11.58 -8.67
N GLU A 441 -1.11 -11.00 -9.49
CA GLU A 441 -0.52 -11.67 -10.65
C GLU A 441 0.22 -12.95 -10.26
N MET A 442 1.02 -12.91 -9.19
CA MET A 442 1.74 -14.08 -8.70
C MET A 442 0.78 -15.15 -8.14
N ASN A 443 -0.25 -14.77 -7.39
CA ASN A 443 -1.26 -15.71 -6.89
C ASN A 443 -2.02 -16.38 -8.02
N THR A 444 -2.50 -15.62 -9.00
CA THR A 444 -3.20 -16.18 -10.18
C THR A 444 -2.29 -17.10 -11.01
N GLY A 445 -1.00 -16.77 -11.14
CA GLY A 445 0.00 -17.65 -11.75
C GLY A 445 0.24 -18.94 -10.97
N LEU A 446 0.28 -18.86 -9.64
CA LEU A 446 0.40 -20.02 -8.75
C LEU A 446 -0.84 -20.91 -8.82
N GLU A 447 -2.04 -20.34 -8.76
CA GLU A 447 -3.31 -21.08 -8.91
C GLU A 447 -3.36 -21.84 -10.23
N ARG A 448 -2.99 -21.19 -11.34
CA ARG A 448 -2.90 -21.84 -12.65
C ARG A 448 -1.91 -23.00 -12.65
N THR A 449 -0.73 -22.81 -12.03
CA THR A 449 0.29 -23.86 -11.93
C THR A 449 -0.21 -25.04 -11.09
N VAL A 450 -0.90 -24.77 -9.99
CA VAL A 450 -1.51 -25.81 -9.13
C VAL A 450 -2.58 -26.59 -9.90
N ASP A 451 -3.45 -25.90 -10.64
CA ASP A 451 -4.47 -26.55 -11.48
C ASP A 451 -3.85 -27.43 -12.56
N GLU A 452 -2.83 -26.93 -13.28
CA GLU A 452 -2.10 -27.69 -14.30
C GLU A 452 -1.43 -28.94 -13.70
N ARG A 453 -0.78 -28.81 -12.54
CA ARG A 453 -0.15 -29.93 -11.83
C ARG A 453 -1.18 -30.93 -11.31
N THR A 454 -2.32 -30.46 -10.81
CA THR A 454 -3.39 -31.32 -10.30
C THR A 454 -4.02 -32.12 -11.43
N ARG A 455 -4.26 -31.50 -12.59
CA ARG A 455 -4.74 -32.20 -13.80
C ARG A 455 -3.72 -33.24 -14.29
N ALA A 456 -2.45 -32.85 -14.43
CA ALA A 456 -1.40 -33.78 -14.86
C ALA A 456 -1.26 -34.97 -13.90
N LEU A 457 -1.36 -34.73 -12.59
CA LEU A 457 -1.31 -35.79 -11.58
C LEU A 457 -2.52 -36.72 -11.67
N SER A 458 -3.73 -36.18 -11.91
CA SER A 458 -4.94 -36.98 -12.11
C SER A 458 -4.80 -37.89 -13.33
N THR A 459 -4.36 -37.36 -14.47
CA THR A 459 -4.15 -38.15 -15.69
C THR A 459 -3.12 -39.26 -15.47
N ALA A 460 -1.98 -38.94 -14.86
CA ALA A 460 -0.97 -39.94 -14.54
C ALA A 460 -1.49 -41.03 -13.58
N HIS A 461 -2.39 -40.67 -12.64
CA HIS A 461 -3.02 -41.63 -11.75
C HIS A 461 -3.97 -42.58 -12.50
N ASP A 462 -4.78 -42.07 -13.43
CA ASP A 462 -5.69 -42.88 -14.24
C ASP A 462 -4.95 -43.82 -15.20
N ASP A 463 -3.86 -43.35 -15.81
CA ASP A 463 -2.99 -44.18 -16.66
C ASP A 463 -2.31 -45.30 -15.86
N LEU A 464 -1.83 -44.99 -14.65
CA LEU A 464 -1.22 -45.97 -13.75
C LEU A 464 -2.25 -47.03 -13.35
N ARG A 465 -3.47 -46.61 -13.01
CA ARG A 465 -4.56 -47.52 -12.65
C ARG A 465 -4.92 -48.47 -13.81
N THR A 466 -5.06 -47.93 -15.01
CA THR A 466 -5.35 -48.73 -16.21
C THR A 466 -4.24 -49.74 -16.51
N SER A 467 -2.98 -49.34 -16.34
CA SER A 467 -1.82 -50.22 -16.52
C SER A 467 -1.78 -51.34 -15.47
N TYR A 468 -2.12 -51.02 -14.22
CA TYR A 468 -2.21 -51.98 -13.13
C TYR A 468 -3.28 -53.05 -13.40
N ASP A 469 -4.47 -52.65 -13.84
CA ASP A 469 -5.58 -53.58 -14.12
C ASP A 469 -5.23 -54.56 -15.27
N ARG A 470 -4.58 -54.07 -16.33
CA ARG A 470 -4.08 -54.93 -17.43
C ARG A 470 -3.07 -55.96 -16.94
N LEU A 471 -2.13 -55.53 -16.10
CA LEU A 471 -1.10 -56.42 -15.55
C LEU A 471 -1.73 -57.49 -14.65
N LEU A 472 -2.71 -57.11 -13.84
CA LEU A 472 -3.44 -58.05 -12.98
C LEU A 472 -4.19 -59.11 -13.80
N HIS A 473 -4.89 -58.72 -14.87
CA HIS A 473 -5.58 -59.66 -15.76
C HIS A 473 -4.61 -60.64 -16.44
N SER A 474 -3.45 -60.15 -16.91
CA SER A 474 -2.41 -61.00 -17.51
C SER A 474 -1.85 -62.02 -16.52
N GLU A 475 -1.50 -61.59 -15.30
CA GLU A 475 -0.98 -62.48 -14.25
C GLU A 475 -2.02 -63.54 -13.83
N GLN A 476 -3.30 -63.16 -13.73
CA GLN A 476 -4.37 -64.12 -13.44
C GLN A 476 -4.55 -65.16 -14.55
N GLY A 477 -4.48 -64.74 -15.83
CA GLY A 477 -4.51 -65.66 -16.97
C GLY A 477 -3.35 -66.66 -16.94
N ARG A 478 -2.13 -66.17 -16.68
CA ARG A 478 -0.91 -66.99 -16.58
C ARG A 478 -1.01 -68.04 -15.46
N LYS A 479 -1.50 -67.63 -14.28
CA LYS A 479 -1.68 -68.56 -13.14
C LYS A 479 -2.69 -69.66 -13.43
N LYS A 480 -3.80 -69.35 -14.08
CA LYS A 480 -4.80 -70.36 -14.49
C LYS A 480 -4.22 -71.35 -15.49
N LEU A 481 -3.47 -70.89 -16.49
CA LEU A 481 -2.82 -71.75 -17.48
C LEU A 481 -1.88 -72.79 -16.84
N LEU A 482 -0.99 -72.34 -15.94
CA LEU A 482 -0.04 -73.22 -15.25
C LEU A 482 -0.74 -74.30 -14.42
N ALA A 483 -1.85 -73.94 -13.76
CA ALA A 483 -2.64 -74.89 -12.98
C ALA A 483 -3.23 -76.00 -13.87
N TYR A 484 -3.74 -75.66 -15.06
CA TYR A 484 -4.33 -76.63 -15.99
C TYR A 484 -3.29 -77.54 -16.64
N ILE A 485 -2.15 -77.00 -17.08
CA ILE A 485 -1.05 -77.82 -17.66
C ILE A 485 -0.60 -78.89 -16.66
N THR A 486 -0.44 -78.50 -15.40
CA THR A 486 0.01 -79.40 -14.34
C THR A 486 -0.98 -80.56 -14.13
N HIS A 487 -2.27 -80.29 -14.27
CA HIS A 487 -3.32 -81.28 -14.09
C HIS A 487 -3.36 -82.31 -15.24
N ASP A 488 -3.32 -81.83 -16.48
CA ASP A 488 -3.44 -82.69 -17.67
C ASP A 488 -2.20 -83.54 -17.93
N LEU A 489 -1.02 -83.10 -17.50
CA LEU A 489 0.20 -83.93 -17.49
C LEU A 489 0.16 -85.01 -16.39
N ARG A 490 -0.43 -84.71 -15.22
CA ARG A 490 -0.43 -85.62 -14.06
C ARG A 490 -1.25 -86.89 -14.31
N MET A 491 -2.39 -86.78 -14.99
CA MET A 491 -3.26 -87.94 -15.25
C MET A 491 -2.59 -89.09 -16.04
N PRO A 492 -2.01 -88.85 -17.24
CA PRO A 492 -1.34 -89.90 -18.01
C PRO A 492 -0.06 -90.38 -17.31
N LEU A 493 0.69 -89.50 -16.63
CA LEU A 493 1.86 -89.90 -15.84
C LEU A 493 1.49 -90.87 -14.70
N SER A 494 0.43 -90.56 -13.95
CA SER A 494 -0.05 -91.42 -12.85
C SER A 494 -0.56 -92.76 -13.38
N SER A 495 -1.21 -92.75 -14.55
CA SER A 495 -1.69 -93.96 -15.21
C SER A 495 -0.54 -94.84 -15.69
N MET A 496 0.50 -94.25 -16.30
CA MET A 496 1.71 -94.98 -16.70
C MET A 496 2.44 -95.57 -15.49
N LEU A 497 2.57 -94.81 -14.41
CA LEU A 497 3.19 -95.29 -13.19
C LEU A 497 2.43 -96.49 -12.62
N GLY A 498 1.09 -96.40 -12.55
CA GLY A 498 0.25 -97.52 -12.11
C GLY A 498 0.36 -98.76 -13.01
N TYR A 499 0.51 -98.59 -14.32
CA TYR A 499 0.77 -99.71 -15.24
C TYR A 499 2.17 -100.31 -15.07
N VAL A 500 3.19 -99.48 -14.82
CA VAL A 500 4.55 -99.95 -14.53
C VAL A 500 4.57 -100.74 -13.22
N GLU A 501 3.95 -100.23 -12.16
CA GLU A 501 3.78 -100.92 -10.87
C GLU A 501 3.04 -102.25 -11.04
N ALA A 502 1.93 -102.27 -11.81
CA ALA A 502 1.18 -103.49 -12.07
C ALA A 502 1.99 -104.58 -12.81
N ILE A 503 2.90 -104.18 -13.72
CA ILE A 503 3.84 -105.09 -14.38
C ILE A 503 4.89 -105.61 -13.37
N GLN A 504 5.47 -104.71 -12.55
CA GLN A 504 6.49 -105.05 -11.55
C GLN A 504 5.96 -106.01 -10.47
N ASP A 505 4.76 -105.76 -9.97
CA ASP A 505 4.10 -106.54 -8.91
C ASP A 505 3.45 -107.83 -9.42
N ARG A 506 3.56 -108.12 -10.73
CA ARG A 506 2.99 -109.30 -11.40
C ARG A 506 1.49 -109.46 -11.16
N VAL A 507 0.74 -108.37 -11.05
CA VAL A 507 -0.70 -108.39 -10.71
C VAL A 507 -1.51 -109.22 -11.72
N LYS A 508 -1.22 -109.07 -13.03
CA LYS A 508 -1.80 -109.86 -14.14
C LYS A 508 -0.79 -110.03 -15.29
N PRO A 509 0.10 -111.04 -15.22
CA PRO A 509 1.18 -111.22 -16.20
C PRO A 509 0.70 -111.38 -17.64
N GLU A 510 -0.48 -111.99 -17.82
CA GLU A 510 -1.16 -112.17 -19.11
C GLU A 510 -1.50 -110.85 -19.82
N ARG A 511 -1.61 -109.74 -19.08
CA ARG A 511 -1.94 -108.40 -19.61
C ARG A 511 -0.73 -107.49 -19.77
N ASN A 512 0.49 -107.99 -19.55
CA ASN A 512 1.70 -107.18 -19.62
C ASN A 512 1.88 -106.50 -20.99
N GLU A 513 1.57 -107.19 -22.10
CA GLU A 513 1.60 -106.57 -23.44
C GLU A 513 0.60 -105.41 -23.55
N GLN A 514 -0.58 -105.56 -22.94
CA GLN A 514 -1.61 -104.51 -22.92
C GLN A 514 -1.18 -103.32 -22.06
N TYR A 515 -0.54 -103.55 -20.91
CA TYR A 515 0.03 -102.50 -20.07
C TYR A 515 1.17 -101.75 -20.77
N LEU A 516 2.08 -102.46 -21.44
CA LEU A 516 3.15 -101.84 -22.24
C LEU A 516 2.58 -101.02 -23.40
N LYS A 517 1.51 -101.50 -24.04
CA LYS A 517 0.78 -100.74 -25.07
C LYS A 517 0.23 -99.43 -24.50
N TYR A 518 -0.47 -99.46 -23.35
CA TYR A 518 -1.00 -98.25 -22.72
C TYR A 518 0.08 -97.28 -22.23
N ILE A 519 1.23 -97.79 -21.75
CA ILE A 519 2.37 -96.95 -21.39
C ILE A 519 2.91 -96.25 -22.64
N ARG A 520 3.10 -96.98 -23.74
CA ARG A 520 3.56 -96.41 -25.01
C ARG A 520 2.59 -95.35 -25.55
N GLU A 521 1.28 -95.63 -25.52
CA GLU A 521 0.24 -94.70 -25.97
C GLU A 521 0.23 -93.42 -25.12
N ASN A 522 0.28 -93.54 -23.78
CA ASN A 522 0.36 -92.39 -22.89
C ASN A 522 1.68 -91.60 -23.05
N THR A 523 2.78 -92.27 -23.38
CA THR A 523 4.08 -91.61 -23.63
C THR A 523 4.02 -90.77 -24.90
N ILE A 524 3.47 -91.32 -25.99
CA ILE A 524 3.23 -90.60 -27.24
C ILE A 524 2.28 -89.42 -27.00
N ARG A 525 1.22 -89.62 -26.20
CA ARG A 525 0.26 -88.57 -25.86
C ARG A 525 0.90 -87.41 -25.09
N ILE A 526 1.75 -87.70 -24.09
CA ILE A 526 2.48 -86.66 -23.35
C ILE A 526 3.45 -85.91 -24.24
N ASN A 527 4.23 -86.62 -25.08
CA ASN A 527 5.17 -85.95 -26.00
C ASN A 527 4.44 -85.00 -26.95
N ARG A 528 3.33 -85.45 -27.54
CA ARG A 528 2.49 -84.59 -28.37
C ARG A 528 1.97 -83.37 -27.61
N MET A 529 1.55 -83.54 -26.35
CA MET A 529 1.05 -82.44 -25.52
C MET A 529 2.17 -81.45 -25.12
N ILE A 530 3.39 -81.93 -24.90
CA ILE A 530 4.57 -81.09 -24.67
C ILE A 530 4.92 -80.30 -25.93
N GLU A 531 4.87 -80.93 -27.10
CA GLU A 531 5.10 -80.27 -28.39
C GLU A 531 4.04 -79.20 -28.68
N GLU A 532 2.75 -79.52 -28.45
CA GLU A 532 1.64 -78.59 -28.59
C GLU A 532 1.76 -77.40 -27.61
N LEU A 533 2.18 -77.64 -26.37
CA LEU A 533 2.41 -76.59 -25.36
C LEU A 533 3.64 -75.73 -25.69
N SER A 534 4.72 -76.36 -26.17
CA SER A 534 5.92 -75.66 -26.60
C SER A 534 5.60 -74.76 -27.79
N PHE A 535 4.88 -75.26 -28.78
CA PHE A 535 4.44 -74.49 -29.93
C PHE A 535 3.59 -73.28 -29.51
N LEU A 536 2.65 -73.48 -28.58
CA LEU A 536 1.83 -72.40 -28.02
C LEU A 536 2.66 -71.36 -27.27
N SER A 537 3.64 -71.78 -26.45
CA SER A 537 4.52 -70.88 -25.72
C SER A 537 5.41 -70.03 -26.65
N HIS A 538 5.90 -70.62 -27.73
CA HIS A 538 6.66 -69.87 -28.74
C HIS A 538 5.76 -68.91 -29.51
N LEU A 539 4.49 -69.24 -29.73
CA LEU A 539 3.51 -68.34 -30.33
C LEU A 539 3.26 -67.11 -29.45
N GLU A 540 3.00 -67.29 -28.14
CA GLU A 540 2.73 -66.17 -27.22
C GLU A 540 3.92 -65.23 -27.02
N THR A 541 5.13 -65.75 -27.17
CA THR A 541 6.38 -64.96 -27.08
C THR A 541 6.80 -64.37 -28.42
N GLY A 542 6.03 -64.59 -29.50
CA GLY A 542 6.34 -64.11 -30.85
C GLY A 542 7.55 -64.77 -31.50
N GLN A 543 7.92 -65.96 -31.05
CA GLN A 543 9.15 -66.67 -31.44
C GLN A 543 8.93 -67.72 -32.55
N VAL A 544 7.69 -67.95 -33.00
CA VAL A 544 7.42 -68.83 -34.15
C VAL A 544 7.72 -68.08 -35.45
N SER A 545 8.68 -68.60 -36.21
CA SER A 545 8.97 -68.13 -37.57
C SER A 545 8.17 -68.96 -38.58
N TYR A 546 7.39 -68.29 -39.43
CA TYR A 546 6.64 -68.89 -40.52
C TYR A 546 7.43 -68.79 -41.82
N ARG A 547 7.41 -69.86 -42.63
CA ARG A 547 7.99 -69.84 -43.97
C ARG A 547 6.87 -69.67 -44.99
N MET A 548 6.48 -68.43 -45.19
CA MET A 548 5.44 -68.06 -46.16
C MET A 548 5.94 -68.27 -47.58
N GLU A 549 5.23 -69.08 -48.36
CA GLU A 549 5.50 -69.32 -49.77
C GLU A 549 4.21 -69.22 -50.60
N PRO A 550 4.29 -68.78 -51.88
CA PRO A 550 3.12 -68.73 -52.75
C PRO A 550 2.77 -70.14 -53.24
N VAL A 551 1.63 -70.66 -52.80
CA VAL A 551 1.17 -72.03 -53.09
C VAL A 551 -0.12 -71.99 -53.90
N GLN A 552 -0.21 -72.83 -54.94
CA GLN A 552 -1.46 -73.05 -55.67
C GLN A 552 -2.37 -73.98 -54.88
N ILE A 553 -3.59 -73.52 -54.55
CA ILE A 553 -4.49 -74.24 -53.64
C ILE A 553 -5.00 -75.55 -54.23
N ILE A 554 -5.28 -75.60 -55.54
CA ILE A 554 -5.84 -76.80 -56.19
C ILE A 554 -4.84 -77.98 -56.13
N PRO A 555 -3.59 -77.85 -56.61
CA PRO A 555 -2.59 -78.91 -56.44
C PRO A 555 -2.36 -79.31 -54.99
N PHE A 556 -2.29 -78.34 -54.08
CA PHE A 556 -2.11 -78.61 -52.65
C PHE A 556 -3.25 -79.45 -52.04
N LEU A 557 -4.51 -79.17 -52.40
CA LEU A 557 -5.66 -79.96 -51.93
C LEU A 557 -5.70 -81.37 -52.54
N HIS A 558 -5.26 -81.53 -53.80
CA HIS A 558 -5.08 -82.85 -54.39
C HIS A 558 -4.01 -83.66 -53.65
N ASP A 559 -2.82 -83.08 -53.43
CA ASP A 559 -1.73 -83.72 -52.70
C ASP A 559 -2.18 -84.11 -51.27
N PHE A 560 -2.88 -83.19 -50.59
CA PHE A 560 -3.46 -83.45 -49.27
C PHE A 560 -4.47 -84.60 -49.31
N PHE A 561 -5.38 -84.60 -50.29
CA PHE A 561 -6.38 -85.65 -50.43
C PHE A 561 -5.74 -87.02 -50.67
N GLU A 562 -4.80 -87.13 -51.62
CA GLU A 562 -4.10 -88.38 -51.93
C GLU A 562 -3.33 -88.92 -50.72
N GLN A 563 -2.69 -88.04 -49.95
CA GLN A 563 -1.92 -88.40 -48.76
C GLN A 563 -2.79 -89.02 -47.65
N TYR A 564 -4.02 -88.54 -47.47
CA TYR A 564 -4.90 -88.96 -46.37
C TYR A 564 -6.06 -89.86 -46.78
N GLU A 565 -6.28 -90.10 -48.08
CA GLU A 565 -7.37 -90.93 -48.58
C GLU A 565 -7.38 -92.34 -47.99
N LEU A 566 -6.22 -93.02 -47.99
CA LEU A 566 -6.12 -94.37 -47.43
C LEU A 566 -6.44 -94.38 -45.92
N VAL A 567 -6.00 -93.35 -45.19
CA VAL A 567 -6.19 -93.23 -43.74
C VAL A 567 -7.66 -93.01 -43.38
N VAL A 568 -8.38 -92.18 -44.15
CA VAL A 568 -9.80 -91.91 -43.93
C VAL A 568 -10.65 -93.13 -44.32
N ARG A 569 -10.32 -93.80 -45.43
CA ARG A 569 -11.03 -95.01 -45.88
C ARG A 569 -10.79 -96.21 -44.96
N ASP A 570 -9.59 -96.38 -44.40
CA ASP A 570 -9.29 -97.41 -43.40
C ASP A 570 -10.08 -97.19 -42.09
N ALA A 571 -10.46 -95.95 -41.78
CA ALA A 571 -11.40 -95.65 -40.69
C ALA A 571 -12.86 -95.99 -41.04
N GLY A 572 -13.12 -96.52 -42.24
CA GLY A 572 -14.43 -96.92 -42.73
C GLY A 572 -15.32 -95.75 -43.14
N LEU A 573 -14.72 -94.64 -43.58
CA LEU A 573 -15.42 -93.42 -44.04
C LEU A 573 -15.19 -93.19 -45.53
N ASP A 574 -16.21 -92.69 -46.22
CA ASP A 574 -16.04 -92.18 -47.59
C ASP A 574 -15.32 -90.83 -47.53
N PHE A 575 -14.33 -90.64 -48.40
CA PHE A 575 -13.57 -89.40 -48.52
C PHE A 575 -13.75 -88.82 -49.91
N ILE A 576 -14.37 -87.64 -50.00
CA ILE A 576 -14.69 -87.00 -51.27
C ILE A 576 -13.99 -85.64 -51.35
N LEU A 577 -13.27 -85.43 -52.45
CA LEU A 577 -12.77 -84.13 -52.85
C LEU A 577 -13.70 -83.54 -53.90
N ASP A 578 -14.28 -82.39 -53.60
CA ASP A 578 -15.16 -81.67 -54.52
C ASP A 578 -14.64 -80.25 -54.78
N ILE A 579 -13.96 -80.10 -55.91
CA ILE A 579 -13.42 -78.81 -56.36
C ILE A 579 -14.38 -78.15 -57.39
N GLY A 580 -15.64 -78.59 -57.45
CA GLY A 580 -16.67 -78.19 -58.42
C GLY A 580 -16.75 -76.68 -58.71
N ASP A 581 -16.93 -76.34 -59.99
CA ASP A 581 -16.94 -75.01 -60.63
C ASP A 581 -15.62 -74.19 -60.61
N ALA A 582 -14.59 -74.58 -59.84
CA ALA A 582 -13.28 -73.90 -59.89
C ALA A 582 -12.45 -74.24 -61.15
N GLU A 583 -12.74 -75.36 -61.84
CA GLU A 583 -12.15 -75.69 -63.15
C GLU A 583 -12.96 -75.14 -64.34
N GLU A 584 -14.28 -74.90 -64.22
CA GLU A 584 -15.14 -74.44 -65.33
C GLU A 584 -15.24 -72.91 -65.44
N GLN A 585 -14.89 -72.16 -64.39
CA GLN A 585 -14.69 -70.71 -64.50
C GLN A 585 -13.34 -70.40 -65.15
N ARG A 586 -13.36 -70.36 -66.50
CA ARG A 586 -12.30 -69.80 -67.37
C ARG A 586 -12.01 -68.33 -67.04
N SER A 587 -11.38 -68.08 -65.91
CA SER A 587 -10.58 -66.88 -65.66
C SER A 587 -9.16 -67.35 -65.42
N ASN A 588 -8.25 -66.90 -66.28
CA ASN A 588 -6.97 -67.50 -66.65
C ASN A 588 -5.87 -67.38 -65.56
N LEU A 589 -6.21 -67.49 -64.27
CA LEU A 589 -5.27 -67.29 -63.16
C LEU A 589 -5.34 -68.42 -62.12
N PRO A 590 -4.18 -69.01 -61.72
CA PRO A 590 -4.15 -69.97 -60.63
C PRO A 590 -4.53 -69.29 -59.31
N VAL A 591 -5.31 -69.99 -58.48
CA VAL A 591 -5.63 -69.56 -57.11
C VAL A 591 -4.38 -69.75 -56.26
N VAL A 592 -3.65 -68.67 -56.00
CA VAL A 592 -2.41 -68.66 -55.22
C VAL A 592 -2.66 -68.01 -53.86
N VAL A 593 -2.21 -68.64 -52.79
CA VAL A 593 -2.25 -68.13 -51.41
C VAL A 593 -0.83 -68.06 -50.87
N GLU A 594 -0.50 -67.01 -50.11
CA GLU A 594 0.75 -66.95 -49.35
C GLU A 594 0.56 -67.73 -48.05
N MET A 595 1.19 -68.89 -47.92
CA MET A 595 1.05 -69.71 -46.73
C MET A 595 2.29 -70.55 -46.44
N ASP A 596 2.45 -70.95 -45.19
CA ASP A 596 3.38 -72.01 -44.79
C ASP A 596 2.67 -73.35 -44.98
N THR A 597 3.05 -74.06 -46.06
CA THR A 597 2.44 -75.32 -46.50
C THR A 597 2.30 -76.33 -45.36
N LYS A 598 3.35 -76.49 -44.53
CA LYS A 598 3.35 -77.47 -43.43
C LYS A 598 2.39 -77.08 -42.32
N ARG A 599 2.25 -75.79 -42.03
CA ARG A 599 1.35 -75.30 -40.97
C ARG A 599 -0.10 -75.37 -41.41
N VAL A 600 -0.40 -75.00 -42.65
CA VAL A 600 -1.76 -75.13 -43.17
C VAL A 600 -2.16 -76.60 -43.32
N GLU A 601 -1.26 -77.48 -43.77
CA GLU A 601 -1.49 -78.94 -43.76
C GLU A 601 -1.81 -79.43 -42.34
N GLN A 602 -1.05 -79.00 -41.32
CA GLN A 602 -1.32 -79.32 -39.92
C GLN A 602 -2.71 -78.84 -39.46
N ALA A 603 -3.13 -77.64 -39.87
CA ALA A 603 -4.45 -77.10 -39.55
C ALA A 603 -5.58 -77.90 -40.21
N LEU A 604 -5.45 -78.25 -41.50
CA LEU A 604 -6.42 -79.05 -42.24
C LEU A 604 -6.49 -80.48 -41.73
N PHE A 605 -5.34 -81.10 -41.43
CA PHE A 605 -5.30 -82.44 -40.86
C PHE A 605 -5.95 -82.48 -39.47
N ASN A 606 -5.80 -81.44 -38.65
CA ASN A 606 -6.52 -81.36 -37.38
C ASN A 606 -8.05 -81.34 -37.57
N LEU A 607 -8.56 -80.65 -38.59
CA LEU A 607 -9.98 -80.63 -38.91
C LEU A 607 -10.46 -81.99 -39.46
N VAL A 608 -9.72 -82.60 -40.38
CA VAL A 608 -10.04 -83.93 -40.93
C VAL A 608 -9.94 -85.02 -39.85
N SER A 609 -8.93 -84.96 -38.98
CA SER A 609 -8.79 -85.89 -37.85
C SER A 609 -9.95 -85.75 -36.87
N ASN A 610 -10.48 -84.54 -36.66
CA ASN A 610 -11.69 -84.36 -35.87
C ASN A 610 -12.91 -84.97 -36.59
N ALA A 611 -13.08 -84.70 -37.89
CA ALA A 611 -14.15 -85.31 -38.69
C ALA A 611 -14.12 -86.85 -38.62
N MET A 612 -12.93 -87.46 -38.71
CA MET A 612 -12.75 -88.91 -38.56
C MET A 612 -13.15 -89.42 -37.18
N LYS A 613 -12.84 -88.68 -36.11
CA LYS A 613 -13.15 -89.09 -34.73
C LYS A 613 -14.64 -89.03 -34.40
N PHE A 614 -15.36 -88.08 -34.99
CA PHE A 614 -16.74 -87.78 -34.64
C PHE A 614 -17.78 -88.25 -35.67
N THR A 615 -17.33 -88.94 -36.73
CA THR A 615 -18.18 -89.58 -37.74
C THR A 615 -18.19 -91.10 -37.56
N SER A 616 -19.36 -91.72 -37.62
CA SER A 616 -19.50 -93.18 -37.51
C SER A 616 -19.12 -93.87 -38.83
N SER A 617 -18.67 -95.13 -38.78
CA SER A 617 -18.33 -95.93 -39.96
C SER A 617 -19.50 -96.01 -40.95
N GLY A 618 -19.23 -95.84 -42.25
CA GLY A 618 -20.21 -95.67 -43.32
C GLY A 618 -20.63 -94.21 -43.57
N GLY A 619 -20.09 -93.26 -42.78
CA GLY A 619 -20.26 -91.83 -43.00
C GLY A 619 -19.30 -91.26 -44.03
N LEU A 620 -19.50 -89.98 -44.35
CA LEU A 620 -18.79 -89.18 -45.32
C LEU A 620 -17.97 -88.06 -44.66
N VAL A 621 -16.76 -87.84 -45.16
CA VAL A 621 -15.98 -86.60 -45.01
C VAL A 621 -15.75 -85.99 -46.40
N ARG A 622 -16.20 -84.77 -46.62
CA ARG A 622 -16.08 -84.05 -47.89
C ARG A 622 -15.21 -82.81 -47.71
N ILE A 623 -14.19 -82.67 -48.56
CA ILE A 623 -13.42 -81.44 -48.69
C ILE A 623 -13.91 -80.73 -49.94
N ALA A 624 -14.31 -79.47 -49.82
CA ALA A 624 -14.69 -78.67 -50.97
C ALA A 624 -14.04 -77.30 -50.98
N LEU A 625 -13.73 -76.80 -52.18
CA LEU A 625 -13.13 -75.48 -52.39
C LEU A 625 -14.16 -74.54 -53.02
N SER A 626 -14.38 -73.38 -52.40
CA SER A 626 -15.11 -72.27 -53.01
C SER A 626 -14.26 -71.00 -53.01
N LEU A 627 -14.59 -70.08 -53.93
CA LEU A 627 -13.94 -68.78 -54.03
C LEU A 627 -14.98 -67.69 -53.76
N GLU A 628 -14.73 -66.86 -52.76
CA GLU A 628 -15.57 -65.71 -52.44
C GLU A 628 -14.77 -64.42 -52.56
N GLU A 629 -15.38 -63.36 -53.08
CA GLU A 629 -14.77 -62.04 -53.15
C GLU A 629 -15.35 -61.16 -52.05
N VAL A 630 -14.50 -60.75 -51.11
CA VAL A 630 -14.87 -59.90 -49.98
C VAL A 630 -13.96 -58.68 -50.02
N ASN A 631 -14.55 -57.48 -50.11
CA ASN A 631 -13.82 -56.20 -50.16
C ASN A 631 -12.69 -56.17 -51.22
N HIS A 632 -12.99 -56.52 -52.47
CA HIS A 632 -12.02 -56.56 -53.59
C HIS A 632 -10.83 -57.52 -53.41
N THR A 633 -10.89 -58.41 -52.42
CA THR A 633 -9.88 -59.44 -52.20
C THR A 633 -10.54 -60.80 -52.38
N ARG A 634 -10.00 -61.61 -53.29
CA ARG A 634 -10.47 -62.98 -53.52
C ARG A 634 -9.99 -63.86 -52.38
N HIS A 635 -10.86 -64.65 -51.78
CA HIS A 635 -10.53 -65.56 -50.70
C HIS A 635 -10.78 -67.00 -51.15
N ALA A 636 -9.85 -67.90 -50.82
CA ALA A 636 -10.02 -69.33 -50.95
C ALA A 636 -10.69 -69.86 -49.68
N ILE A 637 -11.84 -70.50 -49.84
CA ILE A 637 -12.60 -71.09 -48.74
C ILE A 637 -12.53 -72.61 -48.89
N ILE A 638 -11.78 -73.24 -48.01
CA ILE A 638 -11.68 -74.69 -47.90
C ILE A 638 -12.70 -75.12 -46.85
N SER A 639 -13.71 -75.86 -47.29
CA SER A 639 -14.73 -76.42 -46.40
C SER A 639 -14.45 -77.91 -46.15
N ILE A 640 -14.49 -78.31 -44.89
CA ILE A 640 -14.39 -79.71 -44.46
C ILE A 640 -15.71 -80.05 -43.80
N GLN A 641 -16.53 -80.85 -44.50
CA GLN A 641 -17.84 -81.29 -44.05
C GLN A 641 -17.77 -82.74 -43.58
N ASP A 642 -18.33 -82.99 -42.41
CA ASP A 642 -18.55 -84.34 -41.89
C ASP A 642 -20.05 -84.64 -41.76
N SER A 643 -20.39 -85.94 -41.75
CA SER A 643 -21.75 -86.44 -41.51
C SER A 643 -21.90 -87.04 -40.12
N GLY A 644 -21.08 -86.54 -39.18
CA GLY A 644 -21.02 -87.01 -37.80
C GLY A 644 -22.15 -86.47 -36.93
N MET A 645 -21.89 -86.40 -35.63
CA MET A 645 -22.93 -86.08 -34.63
C MET A 645 -23.35 -84.60 -34.58
N GLY A 646 -22.61 -83.70 -35.24
CA GLY A 646 -22.84 -82.26 -35.20
C GLY A 646 -22.42 -81.56 -33.89
N ILE A 647 -22.42 -80.23 -33.91
CA ILE A 647 -21.98 -79.34 -32.82
C ILE A 647 -23.15 -78.44 -32.41
N PRO A 648 -23.51 -78.34 -31.11
CA PRO A 648 -24.55 -77.44 -30.63
C PRO A 648 -24.26 -75.96 -30.95
N SER A 649 -25.30 -75.19 -31.29
CA SER A 649 -25.16 -73.80 -31.74
C SER A 649 -24.62 -72.84 -30.68
N ASP A 650 -24.83 -73.13 -29.39
CA ASP A 650 -24.27 -72.39 -28.25
C ASP A 650 -22.76 -72.59 -28.07
N GLN A 651 -22.17 -73.55 -28.80
CA GLN A 651 -20.79 -73.98 -28.62
C GLN A 651 -19.89 -73.66 -29.82
N LEU A 652 -20.45 -73.27 -30.97
CA LEU A 652 -19.73 -73.04 -32.22
C LEU A 652 -18.58 -72.01 -32.09
N GLU A 653 -18.70 -71.02 -31.20
CA GLU A 653 -17.60 -70.06 -30.93
C GLU A 653 -16.59 -70.59 -29.91
N GLN A 654 -17.05 -71.38 -28.93
CA GLN A 654 -16.24 -71.88 -27.82
C GLN A 654 -15.35 -73.07 -28.20
N ILE A 655 -15.69 -73.83 -29.24
CA ILE A 655 -14.87 -74.97 -29.70
C ILE A 655 -13.45 -74.56 -30.14
N PHE A 656 -13.25 -73.29 -30.50
CA PHE A 656 -11.95 -72.74 -30.85
C PHE A 656 -11.20 -72.13 -29.66
N GLU A 657 -11.85 -72.04 -28.48
CA GLU A 657 -11.18 -71.66 -27.24
C GLU A 657 -10.25 -72.77 -26.76
N ARG A 658 -9.19 -72.37 -26.05
CA ARG A 658 -8.19 -73.31 -25.55
C ARG A 658 -8.83 -74.24 -24.52
N ASN A 659 -8.57 -75.54 -24.66
CA ASN A 659 -9.00 -76.58 -23.71
C ASN A 659 -10.53 -76.78 -23.64
N TYR A 660 -11.28 -76.35 -24.66
CA TYR A 660 -12.67 -76.75 -24.79
C TYR A 660 -12.75 -78.24 -25.15
N ARG A 661 -13.43 -79.04 -24.31
CA ARG A 661 -13.74 -80.45 -24.57
C ARG A 661 -15.24 -80.66 -24.41
N TYR A 662 -15.85 -81.34 -25.38
CA TYR A 662 -17.26 -81.71 -25.33
C TYR A 662 -17.44 -83.03 -24.58
N ASP A 663 -17.82 -82.97 -23.30
CA ASP A 663 -18.22 -84.14 -22.51
C ASP A 663 -19.74 -84.30 -22.57
N ARG A 664 -20.24 -85.29 -23.32
CA ARG A 664 -21.66 -85.67 -23.31
C ARG A 664 -21.85 -87.02 -22.60
N PRO A 665 -22.82 -87.17 -21.68
CA PRO A 665 -23.12 -88.45 -21.05
C PRO A 665 -23.66 -89.45 -22.09
N GLY A 666 -22.98 -90.59 -22.27
CA GLY A 666 -23.45 -91.70 -23.13
C GLY A 666 -22.53 -92.10 -24.28
N LEU A 667 -21.51 -91.30 -24.61
CA LEU A 667 -20.35 -91.76 -25.38
C LEU A 667 -19.32 -92.30 -24.38
N GLY A 668 -18.90 -93.57 -24.52
CA GLY A 668 -17.86 -94.14 -23.65
C GLY A 668 -16.57 -93.30 -23.68
N ASN A 669 -15.78 -93.37 -22.60
CA ASN A 669 -14.50 -92.67 -22.34
C ASN A 669 -13.36 -92.88 -23.38
N GLY A 670 -13.67 -93.13 -24.66
CA GLY A 670 -12.73 -93.62 -25.67
C GLY A 670 -12.29 -92.63 -26.76
N ILE A 671 -12.86 -91.41 -26.84
CA ILE A 671 -12.42 -90.44 -27.86
C ILE A 671 -11.36 -89.51 -27.26
N GLU A 672 -10.09 -89.87 -27.40
CA GLU A 672 -8.95 -89.08 -26.94
C GLU A 672 -8.64 -87.88 -27.87
N GLY A 673 -8.54 -86.69 -27.29
CA GLY A 673 -8.02 -85.47 -27.92
C GLY A 673 -7.50 -84.48 -26.88
N SER A 674 -6.45 -83.71 -27.21
CA SER A 674 -5.85 -82.75 -26.27
C SER A 674 -6.75 -81.55 -25.97
N GLY A 675 -7.74 -81.25 -26.82
CA GLY A 675 -8.55 -80.03 -26.74
C GLY A 675 -7.80 -78.78 -27.24
N LEU A 676 -6.60 -78.96 -27.80
CA LEU A 676 -5.74 -77.90 -28.34
C LEU A 676 -5.78 -77.81 -29.87
N GLY A 677 -6.24 -78.86 -30.56
CA GLY A 677 -6.16 -78.95 -32.03
C GLY A 677 -6.91 -77.85 -32.79
N LEU A 678 -8.11 -77.47 -32.34
CA LEU A 678 -8.91 -76.39 -32.95
C LEU A 678 -8.37 -74.99 -32.60
N ALA A 679 -7.85 -74.81 -31.38
CA ALA A 679 -7.18 -73.57 -30.99
C ALA A 679 -5.88 -73.36 -31.80
N ILE A 680 -5.09 -74.42 -32.00
CA ILE A 680 -3.89 -74.41 -32.86
C ILE A 680 -4.26 -74.11 -34.32
N CYS A 681 -5.35 -74.70 -34.83
CA CYS A 681 -5.87 -74.41 -36.17
C CYS A 681 -6.19 -72.92 -36.33
N ARG A 682 -6.91 -72.33 -35.37
CA ARG A 682 -7.25 -70.90 -35.38
C ARG A 682 -6.01 -70.01 -35.35
N GLU A 683 -5.05 -70.28 -34.47
CA GLU A 683 -3.82 -69.48 -34.37
C GLU A 683 -2.94 -69.60 -35.63
N ILE A 684 -2.81 -70.81 -36.21
CA ILE A 684 -2.07 -71.03 -37.46
C ILE A 684 -2.66 -70.22 -38.61
N LEU A 685 -3.99 -70.18 -38.72
CA LEU A 685 -4.68 -69.47 -39.79
C LEU A 685 -4.65 -67.95 -39.58
N LEU A 686 -4.89 -67.49 -38.34
CA LEU A 686 -4.81 -66.06 -37.98
C LEU A 686 -3.41 -65.48 -38.23
N ALA A 687 -2.35 -66.22 -37.88
CA ALA A 687 -0.98 -65.79 -38.12
C ALA A 687 -0.64 -65.61 -39.61
N GLN A 688 -1.43 -66.24 -40.49
CA GLN A 688 -1.29 -66.19 -41.95
C GLN A 688 -2.35 -65.30 -42.61
N GLY A 689 -3.08 -64.49 -41.84
CA GLY A 689 -4.12 -63.58 -42.33
C GLY A 689 -5.44 -64.26 -42.72
N GLY A 690 -5.60 -65.54 -42.40
CA GLY A 690 -6.82 -66.32 -42.62
C GLY A 690 -7.72 -66.42 -41.37
N THR A 691 -8.87 -67.06 -41.54
CA THR A 691 -9.83 -67.32 -40.45
C THR A 691 -10.38 -68.74 -40.51
N VAL A 692 -10.94 -69.21 -39.39
CA VAL A 692 -11.67 -70.48 -39.32
C VAL A 692 -13.01 -70.26 -38.63
N ARG A 693 -14.08 -70.85 -39.19
CA ARG A 693 -15.44 -70.87 -38.61
C ARG A 693 -16.03 -72.27 -38.70
N ALA A 694 -17.04 -72.57 -37.89
CA ALA A 694 -17.77 -73.84 -37.91
C ALA A 694 -19.27 -73.58 -38.00
N GLU A 695 -19.98 -74.42 -38.76
CA GLU A 695 -21.44 -74.42 -38.87
C GLU A 695 -21.95 -75.85 -38.65
N SER A 696 -23.02 -76.00 -37.87
CA SER A 696 -23.66 -77.28 -37.64
C SER A 696 -25.10 -77.06 -37.20
N ASP A 697 -25.99 -77.98 -37.60
CA ASP A 697 -27.37 -78.04 -37.11
C ASP A 697 -27.49 -78.80 -35.76
N GLY A 698 -26.35 -79.25 -35.21
CA GLY A 698 -26.23 -79.97 -33.96
C GLY A 698 -26.67 -81.44 -34.00
N LYS A 699 -27.01 -82.00 -35.18
CA LYS A 699 -27.52 -83.37 -35.31
C LYS A 699 -27.05 -84.14 -36.54
N MET A 700 -26.74 -83.49 -37.65
CA MET A 700 -26.41 -84.11 -38.95
C MET A 700 -25.03 -83.66 -39.48
N GLY A 701 -24.04 -83.64 -38.59
CA GLY A 701 -22.64 -83.32 -38.93
C GLY A 701 -22.26 -81.85 -38.75
N ALA A 702 -21.00 -81.52 -39.04
CA ALA A 702 -20.48 -80.16 -38.99
C ALA A 702 -19.69 -79.81 -40.26
N THR A 703 -19.66 -78.51 -40.59
CA THR A 703 -18.85 -77.96 -41.66
C THR A 703 -17.90 -76.92 -41.10
N PHE A 704 -16.60 -77.14 -41.26
CA PHE A 704 -15.56 -76.19 -40.91
C PHE A 704 -15.11 -75.44 -42.16
N TYR A 705 -15.10 -74.11 -42.11
CA TYR A 705 -14.63 -73.27 -43.21
C TYR A 705 -13.31 -72.61 -42.82
N VAL A 706 -12.28 -72.89 -43.61
CA VAL A 706 -10.97 -72.26 -43.55
C VAL A 706 -10.89 -71.23 -44.67
N THR A 707 -10.73 -69.96 -44.31
CA THR A 707 -10.67 -68.85 -45.26
C THR A 707 -9.25 -68.32 -45.33
N LEU A 708 -8.66 -68.29 -46.52
CA LEU A 708 -7.32 -67.77 -46.78
C LEU A 708 -7.38 -66.69 -47.87
N PRO A 709 -6.69 -65.54 -47.70
CA PRO A 709 -6.66 -64.51 -48.72
C PRO A 709 -5.80 -64.95 -49.92
N CYS A 710 -6.36 -64.86 -51.13
CA CYS A 710 -5.61 -65.13 -52.34
C CYS A 710 -4.75 -63.91 -52.72
N ILE A 711 -3.55 -64.17 -53.23
CA ILE A 711 -2.72 -63.13 -53.83
C ILE A 711 -3.22 -62.91 -55.26
N GLY A 712 -3.86 -61.78 -55.51
CA GLY A 712 -4.14 -61.34 -56.88
C GLY A 712 -2.82 -61.09 -57.61
N LYS A 713 -2.64 -61.67 -58.82
CA LYS A 713 -1.54 -61.28 -59.72
C LYS A 713 -1.85 -59.88 -60.27
N GLU A 714 -1.68 -58.84 -59.45
CA GLU A 714 -1.25 -57.55 -59.98
C GLU A 714 0.25 -57.66 -60.25
N GLY A 715 0.67 -57.26 -61.44
CA GLY A 715 2.04 -57.41 -61.90
C GLY A 715 3.04 -56.80 -60.92
N ARG A 716 3.93 -57.64 -60.38
CA ARG A 716 5.24 -57.17 -59.92
C ARG A 716 5.99 -56.65 -61.14
N GLY A 717 5.93 -55.34 -61.35
CA GLY A 717 7.03 -54.59 -61.97
C GLY A 717 8.17 -54.44 -60.99
#